data_AF-A0A970MTP1-F1
#
_entry.id   AF-A0A970MTP1-F1
#
_cell.length_a   1.000
_cell.length_b   1.000
_cell.length_c   1.000
_cell.angle_alpha   90.00
_cell.angle_beta   90.00
_cell.angle_gamma   90.00
#
_symmetry.space_group_name_H-M   'P 1'
#
loop_
_entity.id
_entity.type
_entity.pdbx_description
1 polymer ?
#
loop_
_entity_poly.entity_id
_entity_poly.type
_entity_poly.pdbx_seq_one_letter_code
_entity_poly.pdbx_strand_id
1 'polypeptide(L)'
;MSLWHCIGLALIISFTSHAAHAQSADRLYVATNGNDSWSGRLDCPNKTGTDGPLATLEGARDAIRRIKSEQSGLKHPLIVSIRKGSYFLSKTFELTAPDSGTSACPITYQAYSTSAGVERVIISGGRQITGFAPAKANGHNVIAANAPTVKTDNWNPDQLFVDGRRAPRTRLPKQGFYSIKSAPIGDKWQDGQDQFVFNQGEINADWQNLCDVDVRTFNLWVDSRLPIRSIDEATNTAHFTKPSRFWLAREHNRRNFARYILENVFEALDTPGQWYLDRSAGRLYYYPKPKEDWREAEFIAPVLDTTIRLAGDVSQPIEHVRFRNLKFAHTQHILPDTSAGSVQAAYEVPAAITYAHARNCEINHCEISEIGNSAVEFGAGCSGCAIQSCLIRDMGAGGVKIQAGSRYTTVSDNKIIDGGKIFASAVGIWVAESPHNKVINNEIAELYYTGVSAGWSWGYAKSEAVDNLIANNHIHHIGRGLLSDLGGIYTLGVSPGTVLRHNLIHDCDCSGYGGWGIYTDEGSSDILIENNVVYRTKTGGFHQHYGKNNTVTNNIFACAKIYQLQKTRAEDHRGFTFERNIIYYKEGGLMSGNWDDDKYIMDYNIYHNASGQPITFGNASLEEWRKRGHDRNSIVADPMFVDPEKDDFRLKPGSPAFDLGFRQIDMSKTGPRTTTGVQTAQR
;
A
#
# COMPACT_ATOMS: atom_id res chain seq x y z
N MET A 1 -2.13 63.77 -51.29
CA MET A 1 -1.20 62.82 -50.63
C MET A 1 -1.89 62.21 -49.43
N SER A 2 -1.90 60.87 -49.40
CA SER A 2 -2.19 59.93 -48.30
C SER A 2 -3.44 60.09 -47.42
N LEU A 3 -4.36 59.12 -47.52
CA LEU A 3 -5.04 58.55 -46.35
C LEU A 3 -5.49 57.11 -46.70
N TRP A 4 -4.83 56.12 -46.08
CA TRP A 4 -5.11 54.69 -46.24
C TRP A 4 -6.26 54.26 -45.33
N HIS A 5 -7.16 53.45 -45.90
CA HIS A 5 -8.34 52.85 -45.28
C HIS A 5 -8.00 51.51 -44.61
N CYS A 6 -8.55 51.27 -43.41
CA CYS A 6 -8.69 49.94 -42.82
C CYS A 6 -10.03 49.33 -43.23
N ILE A 7 -10.01 48.14 -43.84
CA ILE A 7 -11.21 47.33 -44.12
C ILE A 7 -11.20 46.15 -43.14
N GLY A 8 -12.26 46.05 -42.33
CA GLY A 8 -12.52 44.90 -41.46
C GLY A 8 -13.20 43.76 -42.22
N LEU A 9 -12.69 42.54 -42.06
CA LEU A 9 -13.33 41.31 -42.54
C LEU A 9 -14.06 40.64 -41.35
N ALA A 10 -15.39 40.55 -41.43
CA ALA A 10 -16.20 39.76 -40.52
C ALA A 10 -16.34 38.34 -41.09
N LEU A 11 -15.76 37.34 -40.42
CA LEU A 11 -15.94 35.92 -40.71
C LEU A 11 -17.11 35.39 -39.86
N ILE A 12 -18.20 35.02 -40.52
CA ILE A 12 -19.34 34.31 -39.92
C ILE A 12 -18.95 32.84 -39.80
N ILE A 13 -18.66 32.37 -38.58
CA ILE A 13 -18.44 30.96 -38.27
C ILE A 13 -19.80 30.35 -37.93
N SER A 14 -20.32 29.51 -38.83
CA SER A 14 -21.51 28.69 -38.59
C SER A 14 -21.16 27.58 -37.60
N PHE A 15 -21.61 27.72 -36.35
CA PHE A 15 -21.57 26.64 -35.36
C PHE A 15 -22.62 25.58 -35.71
N THR A 16 -22.24 24.56 -36.49
CA THR A 16 -22.99 23.31 -36.51
C THR A 16 -22.69 22.54 -35.24
N SER A 17 -23.61 22.60 -34.28
CA SER A 17 -23.64 21.77 -33.08
C SER A 17 -23.73 20.30 -33.48
N HIS A 18 -22.59 19.62 -33.58
CA HIS A 18 -22.58 18.15 -33.53
C HIS A 18 -22.84 17.74 -32.10
N ALA A 19 -24.11 17.57 -31.75
CA ALA A 19 -24.50 16.77 -30.60
C ALA A 19 -23.94 15.36 -30.86
N ALA A 20 -22.81 15.03 -30.23
CA ALA A 20 -22.32 13.67 -30.18
C ALA A 20 -23.44 12.82 -29.56
N HIS A 21 -24.16 12.08 -30.40
CA HIS A 21 -25.03 11.01 -29.93
C HIS A 21 -24.15 10.09 -29.10
N ALA A 22 -24.38 10.04 -27.79
CA ALA A 22 -23.79 9.02 -26.94
C ALA A 22 -24.25 7.68 -27.51
N GLN A 23 -23.35 7.00 -28.22
CA GLN A 23 -23.64 5.73 -28.85
C GLN A 23 -24.04 4.75 -27.74
N SER A 24 -25.22 4.13 -27.86
CA SER A 24 -25.77 3.24 -26.83
C SER A 24 -24.82 2.06 -26.62
N ALA A 25 -24.29 1.91 -25.41
CA ALA A 25 -23.47 0.76 -25.06
C ALA A 25 -24.31 -0.53 -25.05
N ASP A 26 -23.76 -1.61 -25.62
CA ASP A 26 -24.34 -2.94 -25.47
C ASP A 26 -24.29 -3.36 -24.01
N ARG A 27 -25.31 -4.08 -23.54
CA ARG A 27 -25.38 -4.51 -22.15
C ARG A 27 -25.59 -6.00 -22.00
N LEU A 28 -24.88 -6.56 -21.04
CA LEU A 28 -25.12 -7.88 -20.45
C LEU A 28 -25.39 -7.69 -18.95
N TYR A 29 -26.18 -8.57 -18.36
CA TYR A 29 -26.49 -8.57 -16.95
C TYR A 29 -26.03 -9.86 -16.29
N VAL A 30 -25.54 -9.73 -15.06
CA VAL A 30 -25.14 -10.86 -14.21
C VAL A 30 -25.90 -10.75 -12.90
N ALA A 31 -26.50 -11.83 -12.40
CA ALA A 31 -27.25 -11.85 -11.15
C ALA A 31 -27.12 -13.19 -10.42
N THR A 32 -27.24 -13.19 -9.09
CA THR A 32 -27.17 -14.42 -8.27
C THR A 32 -28.32 -15.39 -8.53
N ASN A 33 -29.42 -14.92 -9.15
CA ASN A 33 -30.54 -15.72 -9.65
C ASN A 33 -30.50 -15.91 -11.18
N GLY A 34 -29.34 -15.68 -11.81
CA GLY A 34 -29.13 -15.84 -13.23
C GLY A 34 -28.85 -17.28 -13.67
N ASN A 35 -28.65 -17.47 -14.96
CA ASN A 35 -28.25 -18.74 -15.56
C ASN A 35 -27.33 -18.51 -16.76
N ASP A 36 -26.17 -19.16 -16.81
CA ASP A 36 -25.18 -18.94 -17.88
C ASP A 36 -25.59 -19.51 -19.25
N SER A 37 -26.70 -20.25 -19.32
CA SER A 37 -27.34 -20.65 -20.58
C SER A 37 -28.26 -19.59 -21.18
N TRP A 38 -28.61 -18.55 -20.41
CA TRP A 38 -29.43 -17.43 -20.89
C TRP A 38 -28.63 -16.43 -21.72
N SER A 39 -29.32 -15.51 -22.39
CA SER A 39 -28.70 -14.50 -23.24
C SER A 39 -27.90 -13.46 -22.46
N GLY A 40 -28.28 -13.22 -21.20
CA GLY A 40 -27.75 -12.12 -20.39
C GLY A 40 -28.28 -10.75 -20.79
N ARG A 41 -29.25 -10.64 -21.71
CA ARG A 41 -29.75 -9.36 -22.22
C ARG A 41 -30.86 -8.74 -21.36
N LEU A 42 -31.40 -9.50 -20.41
CA LEU A 42 -32.44 -9.04 -19.48
C LEU A 42 -31.84 -8.90 -18.08
N ASP A 43 -32.25 -7.86 -17.34
CA ASP A 43 -31.74 -7.59 -15.99
C ASP A 43 -32.43 -8.42 -14.89
N CYS A 44 -33.52 -9.09 -15.22
CA CYS A 44 -34.19 -10.09 -14.41
C CYS A 44 -34.66 -11.28 -15.29
N PRO A 45 -34.89 -12.46 -14.69
CA PRO A 45 -35.52 -13.58 -15.40
C PRO A 45 -36.85 -13.15 -16.03
N ASN A 46 -37.11 -13.59 -17.26
CA ASN A 46 -38.42 -13.41 -17.88
C ASN A 46 -39.48 -14.28 -17.17
N LYS A 47 -40.76 -14.00 -17.41
CA LYS A 47 -41.87 -14.68 -16.72
C LYS A 47 -41.86 -16.20 -16.89
N THR A 48 -41.31 -16.71 -17.99
CA THR A 48 -41.25 -18.13 -18.32
C THR A 48 -39.97 -18.82 -17.84
N GLY A 49 -39.01 -18.09 -17.25
CA GLY A 49 -37.73 -18.63 -16.80
C GLY A 49 -36.84 -19.15 -17.94
N THR A 50 -37.04 -18.67 -19.17
CA THR A 50 -36.33 -19.14 -20.38
C THR A 50 -35.19 -18.22 -20.80
N ASP A 51 -35.16 -16.99 -20.28
CA ASP A 51 -34.09 -16.02 -20.50
C ASP A 51 -34.00 -15.05 -19.30
N GLY A 52 -32.87 -14.35 -19.17
CA GLY A 52 -32.57 -13.53 -18.00
C GLY A 52 -31.09 -13.10 -17.93
N PRO A 53 -30.64 -12.67 -16.75
CA PRO A 53 -29.23 -12.37 -16.50
C PRO A 53 -28.39 -13.65 -16.45
N LEU A 54 -27.11 -13.55 -16.80
CA LEU A 54 -26.12 -14.62 -16.61
C LEU A 54 -25.87 -14.84 -15.11
N ALA A 55 -25.40 -16.03 -14.73
CA ALA A 55 -25.14 -16.36 -13.32
C ALA A 55 -23.75 -15.89 -12.87
N THR A 56 -22.75 -15.96 -13.76
CA THR A 56 -21.33 -15.79 -13.41
C THR A 56 -20.62 -14.73 -14.27
N LEU A 57 -19.44 -14.30 -13.80
CA LEU A 57 -18.55 -13.44 -14.58
C LEU A 57 -18.02 -14.18 -15.81
N GLU A 58 -17.77 -15.49 -15.69
CA GLU A 58 -17.38 -16.38 -16.78
C GLU A 58 -18.46 -16.45 -17.85
N GLY A 59 -19.73 -16.62 -17.46
CA GLY A 59 -20.86 -16.58 -18.37
C GLY A 59 -20.90 -15.27 -19.17
N ALA A 60 -20.67 -14.13 -18.51
CA ALA A 60 -20.58 -12.83 -19.17
C ALA A 60 -19.40 -12.72 -20.13
N ARG A 61 -18.20 -13.15 -19.73
CA ARG A 61 -17.02 -13.20 -20.60
C ARG A 61 -17.29 -14.07 -21.84
N ASP A 62 -17.86 -15.25 -21.65
CA ASP A 62 -18.10 -16.18 -22.74
C ASP A 62 -19.19 -15.66 -23.69
N ALA A 63 -20.21 -14.97 -23.17
CA ALA A 63 -21.17 -14.23 -23.98
C ALA A 63 -20.53 -13.10 -24.79
N ILE A 64 -19.59 -12.33 -24.23
CA ILE A 64 -18.83 -11.30 -24.96
C ILE A 64 -18.03 -11.93 -26.10
N ARG A 65 -17.37 -13.05 -25.86
CA ARG A 65 -16.61 -13.77 -26.89
C ARG A 65 -17.52 -14.22 -28.04
N ARG A 66 -18.72 -14.74 -27.75
CA ARG A 66 -19.72 -15.08 -28.77
C ARG A 66 -20.13 -13.86 -29.58
N ILE A 67 -20.47 -12.74 -28.93
CA ILE A 67 -20.85 -11.48 -29.61
C ILE A 67 -19.72 -11.02 -30.55
N LYS A 68 -18.47 -11.02 -30.08
CA LYS A 68 -17.31 -10.64 -30.89
C LYS A 68 -17.14 -11.57 -32.10
N SER A 69 -17.34 -12.87 -31.92
CA SER A 69 -17.26 -13.83 -33.02
C SER A 69 -18.37 -13.63 -34.06
N GLU A 70 -19.61 -13.41 -33.62
CA GLU A 70 -20.76 -13.24 -34.50
C GLU A 70 -20.73 -11.91 -35.27
N GLN A 71 -20.20 -10.85 -34.65
CA GLN A 71 -20.21 -9.49 -35.20
C GLN A 71 -18.87 -9.05 -35.82
N SER A 72 -17.85 -9.93 -35.84
CA SER A 72 -16.48 -9.56 -36.20
C SER A 72 -15.98 -8.36 -35.37
N GLY A 73 -15.98 -8.53 -34.05
CA GLY A 73 -15.67 -7.51 -33.04
C GLY A 73 -16.89 -6.77 -32.51
N LEU A 74 -16.70 -5.99 -31.44
CA LEU A 74 -17.76 -5.17 -30.84
C LEU A 74 -18.03 -3.93 -31.70
N LYS A 75 -19.32 -3.61 -31.92
CA LYS A 75 -19.73 -2.38 -32.65
C LYS A 75 -19.91 -1.17 -31.74
N HIS A 76 -20.16 -1.42 -30.46
CA HIS A 76 -20.33 -0.41 -29.42
C HIS A 76 -19.54 -0.80 -28.17
N PRO A 77 -19.27 0.14 -27.25
CA PRO A 77 -18.82 -0.20 -25.90
C PRO A 77 -19.75 -1.24 -25.27
N LEU A 78 -19.21 -2.18 -24.49
CA LEU A 78 -20.01 -3.23 -23.83
C LEU A 78 -19.89 -3.11 -22.31
N ILE A 79 -21.04 -3.13 -21.64
CA ILE A 79 -21.16 -3.06 -20.19
C ILE A 79 -21.72 -4.38 -19.66
N VAL A 80 -20.98 -5.04 -18.78
CA VAL A 80 -21.46 -6.13 -17.93
C VAL A 80 -21.96 -5.52 -16.62
N SER A 81 -23.28 -5.48 -16.46
CA SER A 81 -23.98 -4.84 -15.35
C SER A 81 -24.36 -5.90 -14.31
N ILE A 82 -23.61 -5.94 -13.22
CA ILE A 82 -23.68 -6.99 -12.20
C ILE A 82 -24.65 -6.55 -11.09
N ARG A 83 -25.67 -7.35 -10.82
CA ARG A 83 -26.70 -7.10 -9.80
C ARG A 83 -26.14 -7.34 -8.40
N LYS A 84 -26.82 -6.78 -7.39
CA LYS A 84 -26.48 -6.92 -5.97
C LYS A 84 -26.25 -8.39 -5.57
N GLY A 85 -25.23 -8.62 -4.76
CA GLY A 85 -24.93 -9.94 -4.21
C GLY A 85 -23.45 -10.18 -3.94
N SER A 86 -23.18 -11.32 -3.29
CA SER A 86 -21.84 -11.87 -3.10
C SER A 86 -21.62 -12.99 -4.11
N TYR A 87 -20.60 -12.86 -4.94
CA TYR A 87 -20.19 -13.80 -5.97
C TYR A 87 -18.92 -14.50 -5.49
N PHE A 88 -19.09 -15.69 -4.91
CA PHE A 88 -17.99 -16.52 -4.44
C PHE A 88 -17.39 -17.28 -5.63
N LEU A 89 -16.13 -16.97 -5.93
CA LEU A 89 -15.42 -17.54 -7.06
C LEU A 89 -14.90 -18.94 -6.72
N SER A 90 -15.12 -19.92 -7.60
CA SER A 90 -14.54 -21.27 -7.48
C SER A 90 -13.09 -21.33 -7.95
N LYS A 91 -12.67 -20.35 -8.76
CA LYS A 91 -11.32 -20.13 -9.28
C LYS A 91 -11.16 -18.65 -9.65
N THR A 92 -9.93 -18.18 -9.82
CA THR A 92 -9.68 -16.81 -10.27
C THR A 92 -10.39 -16.53 -11.60
N PHE A 93 -11.10 -15.40 -11.68
CA PHE A 93 -11.71 -14.96 -12.93
C PHE A 93 -10.63 -14.36 -13.83
N GLU A 94 -10.26 -15.14 -14.84
CA GLU A 94 -9.18 -14.81 -15.77
C GLU A 94 -9.74 -14.28 -17.09
N LEU A 95 -9.18 -13.14 -17.51
CA LEU A 95 -9.39 -12.50 -18.80
C LEU A 95 -8.08 -12.52 -19.59
N THR A 96 -8.16 -12.90 -20.87
CA THR A 96 -7.02 -13.00 -21.78
C THR A 96 -7.24 -12.13 -23.03
N ALA A 97 -6.33 -12.15 -24.00
CA ALA A 97 -6.41 -11.30 -25.20
C ALA A 97 -7.75 -11.35 -25.98
N PRO A 98 -8.45 -12.50 -26.11
CA PRO A 98 -9.79 -12.56 -26.68
C PRO A 98 -10.83 -11.71 -25.95
N ASP A 99 -10.57 -11.33 -24.70
CA ASP A 99 -11.44 -10.50 -23.86
C ASP A 99 -11.14 -9.00 -23.95
N SER A 100 -10.18 -8.60 -24.80
CA SER A 100 -9.84 -7.20 -25.03
C SER A 100 -10.99 -6.42 -25.66
N GLY A 101 -11.16 -5.17 -25.22
CA GLY A 101 -11.92 -4.16 -25.93
C GLY A 101 -11.04 -3.41 -26.94
N THR A 102 -11.53 -2.26 -27.39
CA THR A 102 -10.73 -1.26 -28.10
C THR A 102 -10.94 0.10 -27.45
N SER A 103 -10.14 1.11 -27.84
CA SER A 103 -10.37 2.49 -27.40
C SER A 103 -11.80 2.98 -27.69
N ALA A 104 -12.36 2.59 -28.84
CA ALA A 104 -13.74 2.94 -29.24
C ALA A 104 -14.80 2.04 -28.59
N CYS A 105 -14.50 0.76 -28.37
CA CYS A 105 -15.42 -0.23 -27.81
C CYS A 105 -14.80 -0.92 -26.58
N PRO A 106 -14.60 -0.22 -25.45
CA PRO A 106 -14.08 -0.83 -24.24
C PRO A 106 -15.10 -1.80 -23.63
N ILE A 107 -14.61 -2.75 -22.83
CA ILE A 107 -15.45 -3.67 -22.06
C ILE A 107 -15.40 -3.25 -20.58
N THR A 108 -16.55 -3.01 -19.97
CA THR A 108 -16.65 -2.56 -18.58
C THR A 108 -17.48 -3.52 -17.74
N TYR A 109 -16.87 -4.10 -16.71
CA TYR A 109 -17.56 -4.83 -15.65
C TYR A 109 -17.91 -3.86 -14.53
N GLN A 110 -19.20 -3.70 -14.22
CA GLN A 110 -19.62 -2.74 -13.21
C GLN A 110 -20.82 -3.20 -12.40
N ALA A 111 -20.94 -2.69 -11.18
CA ALA A 111 -22.18 -2.83 -10.43
C ALA A 111 -23.35 -2.16 -11.17
N TYR A 112 -24.51 -2.80 -11.09
CA TYR A 112 -25.77 -2.29 -11.60
C TYR A 112 -26.13 -1.00 -10.86
N SER A 113 -26.57 0.00 -11.61
CA SER A 113 -26.86 1.34 -11.09
C SER A 113 -28.26 1.75 -11.51
N THR A 114 -28.97 2.39 -10.60
CA THR A 114 -30.31 2.97 -10.82
C THR A 114 -30.29 4.45 -10.45
N SER A 115 -31.41 5.14 -10.68
CA SER A 115 -31.60 6.50 -10.16
C SER A 115 -31.52 6.59 -8.62
N ALA A 116 -31.72 5.48 -7.91
CA ALA A 116 -31.61 5.41 -6.45
C ALA A 116 -30.18 5.16 -5.96
N GLY A 117 -29.22 4.86 -6.85
CA GLY A 117 -27.82 4.62 -6.51
C GLY A 117 -27.25 3.34 -7.12
N VAL A 118 -26.05 2.99 -6.66
CA VAL A 118 -25.28 1.84 -7.14
C VAL A 118 -25.50 0.63 -6.23
N GLU A 119 -25.82 -0.52 -6.81
CA GLU A 119 -26.01 -1.77 -6.07
C GLU A 119 -24.67 -2.26 -5.49
N ARG A 120 -24.69 -2.86 -4.30
CA ARG A 120 -23.49 -3.44 -3.67
C ARG A 120 -23.20 -4.82 -4.25
N VAL A 121 -22.05 -4.96 -4.90
CA VAL A 121 -21.57 -6.20 -5.51
C VAL A 121 -20.22 -6.59 -4.90
N ILE A 122 -20.13 -7.80 -4.37
CA ILE A 122 -18.89 -8.35 -3.79
C ILE A 122 -18.40 -9.51 -4.65
N ILE A 123 -17.21 -9.39 -5.21
CA ILE A 123 -16.48 -10.48 -5.85
C ILE A 123 -15.53 -11.06 -4.80
N SER A 124 -15.80 -12.29 -4.37
CA SER A 124 -15.18 -12.91 -3.21
C SER A 124 -14.29 -14.07 -3.64
N GLY A 125 -13.01 -14.02 -3.24
CA GLY A 125 -12.08 -15.16 -3.31
C GLY A 125 -12.20 -16.13 -2.13
N GLY A 126 -13.17 -15.89 -1.23
CA GLY A 126 -13.35 -16.67 -0.02
C GLY A 126 -14.39 -17.76 -0.15
N ARG A 127 -14.61 -18.45 0.97
CA ARG A 127 -15.69 -19.41 1.16
C ARG A 127 -16.42 -19.09 2.45
N GLN A 128 -17.75 -19.14 2.38
CA GLN A 128 -18.58 -19.06 3.56
C GLN A 128 -18.46 -20.35 4.39
N ILE A 129 -18.20 -20.18 5.68
CA ILE A 129 -18.17 -21.27 6.66
C ILE A 129 -19.51 -21.31 7.37
N THR A 130 -20.15 -22.47 7.34
CA THR A 130 -21.49 -22.69 7.90
C THR A 130 -21.47 -23.87 8.88
N GLY A 131 -22.60 -24.14 9.52
CA GLY A 131 -22.71 -25.27 10.45
C GLY A 131 -22.03 -25.03 11.80
N PHE A 132 -21.89 -23.77 12.21
CA PHE A 132 -21.45 -23.45 13.56
C PHE A 132 -22.45 -23.97 14.59
N ALA A 133 -21.92 -24.63 15.62
CA ALA A 133 -22.69 -25.13 16.75
C ALA A 133 -22.02 -24.74 18.07
N PRO A 134 -22.78 -24.64 19.19
CA PRO A 134 -22.21 -24.43 20.52
C PRO A 134 -21.15 -25.49 20.84
N ALA A 135 -20.02 -25.04 21.37
CA ALA A 135 -18.89 -25.86 21.76
C ALA A 135 -18.20 -25.32 23.01
N LYS A 136 -17.22 -26.06 23.53
CA LYS A 136 -16.31 -25.59 24.57
C LYS A 136 -14.88 -25.72 24.07
N ALA A 137 -14.08 -24.68 24.27
CA ALA A 137 -12.65 -24.65 23.95
C ALA A 137 -11.94 -23.80 25.00
N ASN A 138 -10.79 -24.26 25.49
CA ASN A 138 -9.99 -23.59 26.52
C ASN A 138 -10.83 -23.12 27.75
N GLY A 139 -11.81 -23.92 28.18
CA GLY A 139 -12.70 -23.57 29.29
C GLY A 139 -13.79 -22.54 28.98
N HIS A 140 -13.84 -21.98 27.76
CA HIS A 140 -14.82 -20.98 27.32
C HIS A 140 -15.95 -21.59 26.49
N ASN A 141 -17.14 -20.99 26.59
CA ASN A 141 -18.25 -21.28 25.68
C ASN A 141 -17.99 -20.57 24.36
N VAL A 142 -17.79 -21.36 23.31
CA VAL A 142 -17.49 -20.89 21.95
C VAL A 142 -18.47 -21.51 20.97
N ILE A 143 -18.33 -21.16 19.70
CA ILE A 143 -18.95 -21.92 18.61
C ILE A 143 -17.87 -22.57 17.77
N ALA A 144 -18.21 -23.70 17.14
CA ALA A 144 -17.29 -24.40 16.27
C ALA A 144 -18.00 -24.89 15.01
N ALA A 145 -17.28 -24.83 13.89
CA ALA A 145 -17.68 -25.42 12.62
C ALA A 145 -16.63 -26.44 12.16
N ASN A 146 -17.09 -27.48 11.46
CA ASN A 146 -16.19 -28.42 10.81
C ASN A 146 -15.55 -27.74 9.58
N ALA A 147 -14.23 -27.85 9.48
CA ALA A 147 -13.44 -27.35 8.37
C ALA A 147 -12.57 -28.51 7.80
N PRO A 148 -13.20 -29.58 7.27
CA PRO A 148 -12.49 -30.81 6.92
C PRO A 148 -11.43 -30.61 5.83
N THR A 149 -11.62 -29.63 4.94
CA THR A 149 -10.65 -29.30 3.88
C THR A 149 -9.31 -28.81 4.43
N VAL A 150 -9.24 -28.41 5.70
CA VAL A 150 -7.96 -28.12 6.37
C VAL A 150 -7.08 -29.37 6.48
N LYS A 151 -7.69 -30.55 6.61
CA LYS A 151 -6.98 -31.82 6.64
C LYS A 151 -6.70 -32.39 5.26
N THR A 152 -7.66 -32.24 4.33
CA THR A 152 -7.63 -32.99 3.06
C THR A 152 -7.01 -32.20 1.91
N ASP A 153 -7.08 -30.87 1.94
CA ASP A 153 -6.75 -30.01 0.80
C ASP A 153 -5.63 -29.01 1.12
N ASN A 154 -4.89 -29.24 2.22
CA ASN A 154 -3.87 -28.33 2.77
C ASN A 154 -4.34 -26.86 2.93
N TRP A 155 -5.65 -26.64 3.03
CA TRP A 155 -6.21 -25.29 3.18
C TRP A 155 -5.98 -24.79 4.61
N ASN A 156 -5.09 -23.82 4.78
CA ASN A 156 -4.71 -23.29 6.09
C ASN A 156 -4.94 -21.77 6.16
N PRO A 157 -6.20 -21.31 6.28
CA PRO A 157 -6.47 -19.89 6.36
C PRO A 157 -5.93 -19.33 7.68
N ASP A 158 -5.31 -18.18 7.62
CA ASP A 158 -4.88 -17.37 8.77
C ASP A 158 -5.67 -16.04 8.84
N GLN A 159 -6.80 -15.98 8.12
CA GLN A 159 -7.82 -14.95 8.27
C GLN A 159 -9.21 -15.58 8.45
N LEU A 160 -10.04 -14.88 9.21
CA LEU A 160 -11.49 -15.10 9.28
C LEU A 160 -12.17 -13.73 9.29
N PHE A 161 -13.24 -13.58 8.52
CA PHE A 161 -14.07 -12.39 8.48
C PHE A 161 -15.46 -12.74 9.03
N VAL A 162 -15.96 -11.92 9.94
CA VAL A 162 -17.28 -12.07 10.57
C VAL A 162 -18.05 -10.77 10.32
N ASP A 163 -19.12 -10.84 9.54
CA ASP A 163 -19.92 -9.69 9.10
C ASP A 163 -19.07 -8.55 8.48
N GLY A 164 -18.12 -8.93 7.62
CA GLY A 164 -17.21 -7.99 6.96
C GLY A 164 -16.12 -7.40 7.88
N ARG A 165 -15.92 -7.95 9.08
CA ARG A 165 -14.84 -7.55 9.99
C ARG A 165 -13.82 -8.69 10.14
N ARG A 166 -12.54 -8.40 9.94
CA ARG A 166 -11.46 -9.33 10.29
C ARG A 166 -11.50 -9.67 11.78
N ALA A 167 -11.69 -10.95 12.09
CA ALA A 167 -11.62 -11.47 13.44
C ALA A 167 -10.13 -11.65 13.85
N PRO A 168 -9.73 -11.17 15.03
CA PRO A 168 -8.37 -11.39 15.53
C PRO A 168 -8.13 -12.89 15.76
N ARG A 169 -7.04 -13.41 15.19
CA ARG A 169 -6.53 -14.74 15.54
C ARG A 169 -6.02 -14.71 16.98
N THR A 170 -6.10 -15.83 17.71
CA THR A 170 -5.53 -15.89 19.06
C THR A 170 -4.04 -15.55 19.04
N ARG A 171 -3.57 -14.81 20.05
CA ARG A 171 -2.17 -14.39 20.12
C ARG A 171 -1.63 -14.22 21.54
N LEU A 172 -0.31 -14.37 21.67
CA LEU A 172 0.46 -14.02 22.87
C LEU A 172 1.68 -13.12 22.51
N PRO A 173 2.09 -12.20 23.40
CA PRO A 173 1.29 -11.72 24.52
C PRO A 173 0.02 -11.04 23.99
N LYS A 174 -1.00 -10.93 24.85
CA LYS A 174 -2.29 -10.31 24.48
C LYS A 174 -2.13 -8.89 23.94
N GLN A 175 -1.17 -8.15 24.48
CA GLN A 175 -0.80 -6.80 24.07
C GLN A 175 0.73 -6.67 24.05
N GLY A 176 1.25 -5.76 23.23
CA GLY A 176 2.69 -5.55 23.10
C GLY A 176 3.40 -6.72 22.42
N PHE A 177 4.63 -6.98 22.85
CA PHE A 177 5.54 -7.97 22.27
C PHE A 177 6.36 -8.66 23.36
N TYR A 178 6.74 -9.91 23.14
CA TYR A 178 7.89 -10.51 23.81
C TYR A 178 9.19 -10.05 23.13
N SER A 179 10.32 -10.28 23.79
CA SER A 179 11.65 -9.98 23.26
C SER A 179 12.49 -11.25 23.28
N ILE A 180 13.13 -11.57 22.16
CA ILE A 180 14.05 -12.72 22.08
C ILE A 180 15.18 -12.53 23.09
N LYS A 181 15.50 -13.59 23.84
CA LYS A 181 16.58 -13.57 24.84
C LYS A 181 17.95 -13.73 24.17
N SER A 182 18.08 -14.70 23.25
CA SER A 182 19.25 -14.87 22.40
C SER A 182 18.94 -15.72 21.18
N ALA A 183 19.80 -15.68 20.16
CA ALA A 183 19.72 -16.52 18.96
C ALA A 183 21.13 -16.81 18.45
N PRO A 184 21.38 -17.90 17.70
CA PRO A 184 22.68 -18.15 17.08
C PRO A 184 22.92 -17.13 15.96
N ILE A 185 23.79 -16.15 16.19
CA ILE A 185 24.01 -15.05 15.23
C ILE A 185 25.13 -15.43 14.25
N GLY A 186 24.86 -15.32 12.94
CA GLY A 186 25.87 -15.42 11.88
C GLY A 186 26.72 -14.15 11.73
N ASP A 187 27.59 -14.14 10.73
CA ASP A 187 28.48 -12.99 10.47
C ASP A 187 27.78 -11.87 9.71
N LYS A 188 26.82 -12.24 8.86
CA LYS A 188 26.08 -11.33 7.97
C LYS A 188 24.64 -11.19 8.43
N TRP A 189 24.05 -10.05 8.12
CA TRP A 189 22.66 -9.77 8.45
C TRP A 189 21.68 -10.65 7.67
N GLN A 190 22.08 -11.18 6.50
CA GLN A 190 21.32 -12.18 5.74
C GLN A 190 21.36 -13.59 6.33
N ASP A 191 22.22 -13.83 7.33
CA ASP A 191 22.30 -15.14 7.98
C ASP A 191 21.10 -15.24 8.93
N GLY A 192 19.97 -15.76 8.43
CA GLY A 192 18.77 -16.01 9.20
C GLY A 192 18.90 -17.17 10.20
N GLN A 193 17.99 -17.23 11.18
CA GLN A 193 17.95 -18.28 12.20
C GLN A 193 16.65 -19.06 12.16
N ASP A 194 16.75 -20.37 12.34
CA ASP A 194 15.64 -21.30 12.53
C ASP A 194 15.42 -21.64 14.02
N GLN A 195 16.05 -20.91 14.93
CA GLN A 195 15.85 -21.07 16.36
C GLN A 195 16.17 -19.80 17.15
N PHE A 196 15.55 -19.66 18.32
CA PHE A 196 15.95 -18.68 19.33
C PHE A 196 15.62 -19.15 20.74
N VAL A 197 16.29 -18.56 21.72
CA VAL A 197 16.01 -18.73 23.15
C VAL A 197 14.99 -17.69 23.60
N PHE A 198 13.91 -18.14 24.23
CA PHE A 198 12.86 -17.29 24.82
C PHE A 198 13.04 -17.14 26.34
N ASN A 199 12.31 -16.22 26.98
CA ASN A 199 12.29 -16.13 28.44
C ASN A 199 11.34 -17.18 29.02
N GLN A 200 11.72 -17.76 30.16
CA GLN A 200 10.96 -18.82 30.81
C GLN A 200 9.48 -18.47 30.96
N GLY A 201 8.60 -19.36 30.50
CA GLY A 201 7.14 -19.22 30.59
C GLY A 201 6.47 -18.51 29.41
N GLU A 202 7.23 -17.99 28.43
CA GLU A 202 6.65 -17.34 27.23
C GLU A 202 6.09 -18.33 26.21
N ILE A 203 6.71 -19.52 26.10
CA ILE A 203 6.30 -20.63 25.22
C ILE A 203 6.32 -21.93 26.04
N ASN A 204 5.33 -22.80 25.86
CA ASN A 204 5.22 -24.07 26.58
C ASN A 204 5.15 -25.24 25.59
N ALA A 205 5.93 -26.29 25.81
CA ALA A 205 5.99 -27.47 24.96
C ALA A 205 4.69 -28.30 24.98
N ASP A 206 3.90 -28.19 26.06
CA ASP A 206 2.66 -28.93 26.25
C ASP A 206 1.43 -28.26 25.63
N TRP A 207 1.60 -27.14 24.93
CA TRP A 207 0.48 -26.46 24.28
C TRP A 207 -0.23 -27.35 23.26
N GLN A 208 -1.56 -27.24 23.25
CA GLN A 208 -2.39 -27.95 22.30
C GLN A 208 -2.05 -27.51 20.87
N ASN A 209 -1.72 -28.50 20.03
CA ASN A 209 -1.28 -28.30 18.65
C ASN A 209 -0.11 -27.31 18.53
N LEU A 210 0.95 -27.48 19.32
CA LEU A 210 2.14 -26.60 19.30
C LEU A 210 2.67 -26.28 17.88
N CYS A 211 2.68 -27.24 16.96
CA CYS A 211 3.14 -27.04 15.59
C CYS A 211 2.19 -26.20 14.71
N ASP A 212 0.99 -25.86 15.21
CA ASP A 212 0.03 -24.91 14.62
C ASP A 212 0.31 -23.46 15.01
N VAL A 213 1.24 -23.22 15.94
CA VAL A 213 1.62 -21.88 16.40
C VAL A 213 2.64 -21.26 15.45
N ASP A 214 2.32 -20.05 14.99
CA ASP A 214 3.22 -19.23 14.19
C ASP A 214 3.91 -18.20 15.09
N VAL A 215 5.25 -18.16 15.08
CA VAL A 215 6.00 -17.06 15.66
C VAL A 215 6.17 -15.96 14.62
N ARG A 216 5.73 -14.75 14.93
CA ARG A 216 5.99 -13.56 14.10
C ARG A 216 7.03 -12.67 14.75
N THR A 217 8.18 -12.51 14.10
CA THR A 217 9.26 -11.62 14.55
C THR A 217 9.23 -10.31 13.78
N PHE A 218 9.63 -9.22 14.44
CA PHE A 218 9.76 -7.89 13.86
C PHE A 218 11.18 -7.41 14.10
N ASN A 219 11.95 -7.29 13.02
CA ASN A 219 13.35 -6.90 13.08
C ASN A 219 13.75 -6.05 11.89
N LEU A 220 14.55 -5.00 12.14
CA LEU A 220 14.96 -4.06 11.10
C LEU A 220 13.73 -3.50 10.36
N TRP A 221 13.68 -3.65 9.04
CA TRP A 221 12.57 -3.28 8.15
C TRP A 221 11.72 -4.47 7.69
N VAL A 222 11.90 -5.65 8.30
CA VAL A 222 11.18 -6.87 7.93
C VAL A 222 10.39 -7.49 9.07
N ASP A 223 9.46 -8.35 8.69
CA ASP A 223 8.84 -9.31 9.58
C ASP A 223 9.04 -10.74 9.05
N SER A 224 9.19 -11.70 9.97
CA SER A 224 9.31 -13.12 9.64
C SER A 224 8.19 -13.93 10.29
N ARG A 225 7.69 -14.96 9.60
CA ARG A 225 6.73 -15.95 10.09
C ARG A 225 7.42 -17.30 10.19
N LEU A 226 7.53 -17.80 11.40
CA LEU A 226 8.34 -18.95 11.79
C LEU A 226 7.45 -19.96 12.52
N PRO A 227 6.88 -20.95 11.82
CA PRO A 227 6.08 -22.00 12.45
C PRO A 227 6.94 -22.82 13.40
N ILE A 228 6.41 -23.10 14.61
CA ILE A 228 7.12 -23.91 15.61
C ILE A 228 7.22 -25.35 15.13
N ARG A 229 8.42 -25.92 15.21
CA ARG A 229 8.70 -27.34 15.00
C ARG A 229 8.77 -28.10 16.32
N SER A 230 9.49 -27.54 17.30
CA SER A 230 9.69 -28.16 18.62
C SER A 230 10.20 -27.14 19.62
N ILE A 231 10.05 -27.45 20.91
CA ILE A 231 10.59 -26.67 22.03
C ILE A 231 11.53 -27.55 22.84
N ASP A 232 12.72 -27.04 23.15
CA ASP A 232 13.62 -27.61 24.18
C ASP A 232 13.44 -26.82 25.48
N GLU A 233 12.75 -27.43 26.44
CA GLU A 233 12.44 -26.80 27.73
C GLU A 233 13.65 -26.66 28.65
N ALA A 234 14.68 -27.51 28.49
CA ALA A 234 15.88 -27.43 29.32
C ALA A 234 16.66 -26.14 29.01
N THR A 235 16.60 -25.70 27.75
CA THR A 235 17.29 -24.50 27.29
C THR A 235 16.35 -23.31 27.01
N ASN A 236 15.03 -23.52 27.03
CA ASN A 236 14.02 -22.57 26.54
C ASN A 236 14.28 -22.18 25.07
N THR A 237 14.58 -23.15 24.22
CA THR A 237 14.84 -22.92 22.80
C THR A 237 13.63 -23.31 21.97
N ALA A 238 13.15 -22.39 21.15
CA ALA A 238 12.17 -22.70 20.11
C ALA A 238 12.90 -22.98 18.80
N HIS A 239 12.55 -24.10 18.15
CA HIS A 239 13.02 -24.45 16.81
C HIS A 239 11.89 -24.30 15.80
N PHE A 240 12.22 -23.79 14.61
CA PHE A 240 11.27 -23.49 13.55
C PHE A 240 11.44 -24.41 12.35
N THR A 241 10.42 -24.47 11.51
CA THR A 241 10.45 -25.25 10.27
C THR A 241 11.29 -24.59 9.16
N LYS A 242 11.66 -23.32 9.34
CA LYS A 242 12.44 -22.52 8.39
C LYS A 242 13.19 -21.38 9.07
N PRO A 243 14.31 -20.92 8.49
CA PRO A 243 15.04 -19.77 9.01
C PRO A 243 14.35 -18.44 8.70
N SER A 244 14.54 -17.44 9.55
CA SER A 244 14.19 -16.05 9.26
C SER A 244 14.91 -15.52 8.01
N ARG A 245 14.41 -14.42 7.41
CA ARG A 245 15.06 -13.83 6.22
C ARG A 245 16.36 -13.12 6.54
N PHE A 246 16.40 -12.47 7.69
CA PHE A 246 17.57 -11.80 8.24
C PHE A 246 17.77 -12.27 9.66
N TRP A 247 18.94 -11.97 10.22
CA TRP A 247 19.26 -12.28 11.60
C TRP A 247 18.18 -11.76 12.58
N LEU A 248 17.93 -12.49 13.66
CA LEU A 248 16.95 -12.13 14.70
C LEU A 248 17.55 -11.23 15.80
N ALA A 249 18.78 -10.78 15.57
CA ALA A 249 19.57 -9.99 16.50
C ALA A 249 19.98 -8.67 15.85
N ARG A 250 20.59 -7.79 16.64
CA ARG A 250 21.30 -6.60 16.14
C ARG A 250 20.40 -5.70 15.28
N GLU A 251 19.37 -5.15 15.93
CA GLU A 251 18.82 -3.85 15.52
C GLU A 251 19.96 -2.79 15.38
N HIS A 252 19.66 -1.54 15.02
CA HIS A 252 20.69 -0.51 14.76
C HIS A 252 21.80 -0.34 15.82
N ASN A 253 21.56 -0.67 17.10
CA ASN A 253 22.52 -0.44 18.20
C ASN A 253 23.32 -1.69 18.63
N ARG A 254 23.19 -2.82 17.91
CA ARG A 254 23.93 -4.08 18.12
C ARG A 254 23.76 -4.77 19.49
N ARG A 255 22.83 -4.32 20.36
CA ARG A 255 22.62 -4.89 21.71
C ARG A 255 21.26 -5.57 21.92
N ASN A 256 20.29 -5.31 21.03
CA ASN A 256 18.92 -5.78 21.17
C ASN A 256 18.60 -6.89 20.15
N PHE A 257 17.78 -7.86 20.56
CA PHE A 257 17.18 -8.86 19.67
C PHE A 257 15.77 -8.44 19.24
N ALA A 258 15.26 -9.14 18.23
CA ALA A 258 13.94 -8.90 17.67
C ALA A 258 12.83 -9.05 18.71
N ARG A 259 11.75 -8.30 18.48
CA ARG A 259 10.48 -8.48 19.19
C ARG A 259 9.66 -9.54 18.48
N TYR A 260 8.80 -10.25 19.20
CA TYR A 260 7.92 -11.23 18.58
C TYR A 260 6.55 -11.35 19.25
N ILE A 261 5.62 -11.93 18.49
CA ILE A 261 4.33 -12.42 18.95
C ILE A 261 4.15 -13.87 18.50
N LEU A 262 3.21 -14.55 19.16
CA LEU A 262 2.76 -15.90 18.84
C LEU A 262 1.33 -15.80 18.34
N GLU A 263 0.99 -16.48 17.26
CA GLU A 263 -0.38 -16.54 16.73
C GLU A 263 -0.88 -17.98 16.70
N ASN A 264 -2.21 -18.15 16.76
CA ASN A 264 -2.89 -19.45 16.78
C ASN A 264 -2.62 -20.30 18.02
N VAL A 265 -2.38 -19.67 19.18
CA VAL A 265 -2.23 -20.39 20.45
C VAL A 265 -3.62 -20.75 20.99
N PHE A 266 -3.90 -22.04 21.22
CA PHE A 266 -5.20 -22.51 21.72
C PHE A 266 -5.50 -21.95 23.11
N GLU A 267 -4.50 -21.97 23.98
CA GLU A 267 -4.55 -21.49 25.37
C GLU A 267 -4.79 -19.98 25.45
N ALA A 268 -4.60 -19.25 24.35
CA ALA A 268 -4.89 -17.82 24.23
C ALA A 268 -6.29 -17.53 23.66
N LEU A 269 -7.13 -18.55 23.43
CA LEU A 269 -8.54 -18.37 23.09
C LEU A 269 -9.33 -18.01 24.33
N ASP A 270 -9.36 -16.72 24.68
CA ASP A 270 -10.02 -16.25 25.90
C ASP A 270 -10.73 -14.89 25.78
N THR A 271 -10.61 -14.24 24.62
CA THR A 271 -11.20 -12.91 24.38
C THR A 271 -12.33 -12.99 23.35
N PRO A 272 -13.54 -12.50 23.66
CA PRO A 272 -14.64 -12.46 22.70
C PRO A 272 -14.29 -11.73 21.40
N GLY A 273 -14.70 -12.32 20.28
CA GLY A 273 -14.39 -11.93 18.91
C GLY A 273 -13.16 -12.61 18.32
N GLN A 274 -12.39 -13.38 19.10
CA GLN A 274 -11.25 -14.15 18.61
C GLN A 274 -11.68 -15.45 17.93
N TRP A 275 -10.77 -15.98 17.11
CA TRP A 275 -10.90 -17.30 16.51
C TRP A 275 -9.60 -18.09 16.59
N TYR A 276 -9.73 -19.41 16.56
CA TYR A 276 -8.65 -20.38 16.57
C TYR A 276 -8.90 -21.46 15.53
N LEU A 277 -7.86 -21.84 14.78
CA LEU A 277 -7.91 -22.94 13.82
C LEU A 277 -7.18 -24.15 14.39
N ASP A 278 -7.94 -25.20 14.65
CA ASP A 278 -7.42 -26.51 15.04
C ASP A 278 -7.20 -27.35 13.78
N ARG A 279 -5.96 -27.39 13.28
CA ARG A 279 -5.67 -28.08 12.02
C ARG A 279 -5.71 -29.59 12.18
N SER A 280 -5.23 -30.09 13.33
CA SER A 280 -5.22 -31.52 13.64
C SER A 280 -6.63 -32.08 13.80
N ALA A 281 -7.59 -31.30 14.34
CA ALA A 281 -8.99 -31.68 14.43
C ALA A 281 -9.81 -31.29 13.19
N GLY A 282 -9.34 -30.36 12.36
CA GLY A 282 -10.07 -29.84 11.20
C GLY A 282 -11.29 -29.02 11.63
N ARG A 283 -11.12 -28.19 12.66
CA ARG A 283 -12.20 -27.43 13.31
C ARG A 283 -11.80 -25.97 13.44
N LEU A 284 -12.74 -25.08 13.15
CA LEU A 284 -12.60 -23.67 13.40
C LEU A 284 -13.44 -23.30 14.62
N TYR A 285 -12.83 -22.66 15.60
CA TYR A 285 -13.49 -22.16 16.81
C TYR A 285 -13.58 -20.63 16.75
N TYR A 286 -14.72 -20.09 17.14
CA TYR A 286 -14.95 -18.65 17.29
C TYR A 286 -15.54 -18.37 18.66
N TYR A 287 -15.02 -17.37 19.38
CA TYR A 287 -15.60 -16.89 20.61
C TYR A 287 -16.54 -15.72 20.27
N PRO A 288 -17.88 -15.88 20.29
CA PRO A 288 -18.79 -14.80 19.94
C PRO A 288 -18.66 -13.62 20.89
N LYS A 289 -18.78 -12.39 20.37
CA LYS A 289 -18.89 -11.17 21.18
C LYS A 289 -20.17 -11.19 22.03
N PRO A 290 -20.19 -10.50 23.17
CA PRO A 290 -21.43 -10.33 23.93
C PRO A 290 -22.54 -9.76 23.04
N LYS A 291 -23.71 -10.42 23.02
CA LYS A 291 -24.90 -10.05 22.22
C LYS A 291 -24.74 -10.18 20.69
N GLU A 292 -23.66 -10.78 20.20
CA GLU A 292 -23.54 -11.13 18.78
C GLU A 292 -24.45 -12.32 18.47
N ASP A 293 -25.41 -12.13 17.56
CA ASP A 293 -26.23 -13.23 17.06
C ASP A 293 -25.47 -13.99 15.98
N TRP A 294 -24.58 -14.86 16.43
CA TRP A 294 -23.70 -15.64 15.56
C TRP A 294 -24.46 -16.61 14.63
N ARG A 295 -25.77 -16.84 14.83
CA ARG A 295 -26.57 -17.69 13.94
C ARG A 295 -26.89 -17.01 12.61
N GLU A 296 -26.98 -15.69 12.62
CA GLU A 296 -27.22 -14.85 11.43
C GLU A 296 -25.93 -14.25 10.88
N ALA A 297 -24.81 -14.39 11.60
CA ALA A 297 -23.52 -13.85 11.20
C ALA A 297 -22.92 -14.59 10.00
N GLU A 298 -22.30 -13.83 9.11
CA GLU A 298 -21.57 -14.35 7.96
C GLU A 298 -20.11 -14.59 8.33
N PHE A 299 -19.67 -15.85 8.26
CA PHE A 299 -18.28 -16.24 8.47
C PHE A 299 -17.62 -16.57 7.14
N ILE A 300 -16.57 -15.84 6.76
CA ILE A 300 -15.84 -16.08 5.52
C ILE A 300 -14.35 -16.29 5.81
N ALA A 301 -13.79 -17.35 5.23
CA ALA A 301 -12.36 -17.60 5.21
C ALA A 301 -11.86 -17.60 3.76
N PRO A 302 -10.68 -17.01 3.48
CA PRO A 302 -10.18 -16.88 2.11
C PRO A 302 -9.71 -18.21 1.53
N VAL A 303 -9.81 -18.38 0.21
CA VAL A 303 -9.40 -19.61 -0.52
C VAL A 303 -8.55 -19.27 -1.75
N LEU A 304 -8.92 -18.26 -2.52
CA LEU A 304 -8.15 -17.80 -3.67
C LEU A 304 -7.16 -16.73 -3.23
N ASP A 305 -5.98 -16.69 -3.85
CA ASP A 305 -5.06 -15.56 -3.70
C ASP A 305 -5.44 -14.38 -4.60
N THR A 306 -6.05 -14.68 -5.75
CA THR A 306 -6.43 -13.69 -6.76
C THR A 306 -7.91 -13.82 -7.10
N THR A 307 -8.65 -12.72 -7.06
CA THR A 307 -10.04 -12.67 -7.56
C THR A 307 -10.06 -12.49 -9.08
N ILE A 308 -9.31 -11.51 -9.59
CA ILE A 308 -9.28 -11.11 -11.00
C ILE A 308 -7.86 -11.17 -11.54
N ARG A 309 -7.69 -11.78 -12.71
CA ARG A 309 -6.41 -11.78 -13.44
C ARG A 309 -6.61 -11.32 -14.88
N LEU A 310 -5.86 -10.30 -15.28
CA LEU A 310 -5.73 -9.89 -16.68
C LEU A 310 -4.41 -10.48 -17.21
N ALA A 311 -4.52 -11.56 -17.98
CA ALA A 311 -3.40 -12.36 -18.46
C ALA A 311 -3.24 -12.19 -19.98
N GLY A 312 -2.55 -11.14 -20.39
CA GLY A 312 -2.01 -11.02 -21.74
C GLY A 312 -0.62 -11.65 -21.86
N ASP A 313 -0.10 -11.69 -23.08
CA ASP A 313 1.31 -11.99 -23.36
C ASP A 313 1.94 -10.95 -24.29
N VAL A 314 3.23 -11.09 -24.59
CA VAL A 314 4.00 -10.15 -25.43
C VAL A 314 3.38 -9.99 -26.82
N SER A 315 2.86 -11.06 -27.40
CA SER A 315 2.29 -11.09 -28.75
C SER A 315 0.81 -10.72 -28.78
N GLN A 316 0.10 -11.05 -27.70
CA GLN A 316 -1.35 -10.88 -27.54
C GLN A 316 -1.64 -10.22 -26.19
N PRO A 317 -1.44 -8.89 -26.08
CA PRO A 317 -1.78 -8.16 -24.87
C PRO A 317 -3.30 -8.16 -24.64
N ILE A 318 -3.70 -8.00 -23.37
CA ILE A 318 -5.09 -7.71 -23.01
C ILE A 318 -5.30 -6.19 -22.92
N GLU A 319 -6.32 -5.66 -23.59
CA GLU A 319 -6.48 -4.21 -23.74
C GLU A 319 -7.90 -3.71 -23.42
N HIS A 320 -8.00 -2.49 -22.89
CA HIS A 320 -9.26 -1.74 -22.77
C HIS A 320 -10.38 -2.44 -21.96
N VAL A 321 -10.00 -3.12 -20.88
CA VAL A 321 -10.91 -3.72 -19.90
C VAL A 321 -11.00 -2.84 -18.64
N ARG A 322 -12.21 -2.62 -18.14
CA ARG A 322 -12.48 -1.75 -16.98
C ARG A 322 -13.31 -2.44 -15.91
N PHE A 323 -13.02 -2.15 -14.64
CA PHE A 323 -13.82 -2.56 -13.49
C PHE A 323 -14.29 -1.33 -12.73
N ARG A 324 -15.61 -1.24 -12.43
CA ARG A 324 -16.20 -0.07 -11.77
C ARG A 324 -17.21 -0.38 -10.67
N ASN A 325 -17.11 0.31 -9.55
CA ASN A 325 -18.07 0.20 -8.44
C ASN A 325 -18.24 -1.22 -7.89
N LEU A 326 -17.17 -2.02 -7.90
CA LEU A 326 -17.17 -3.40 -7.38
C LEU A 326 -16.37 -3.46 -6.08
N LYS A 327 -16.76 -4.36 -5.17
CA LYS A 327 -15.92 -4.76 -4.05
C LYS A 327 -15.18 -6.05 -4.38
N PHE A 328 -13.87 -6.10 -4.21
CA PHE A 328 -13.05 -7.32 -4.28
C PHE A 328 -12.58 -7.67 -2.87
N ALA A 329 -12.79 -8.92 -2.44
CA ALA A 329 -12.58 -9.32 -1.05
C ALA A 329 -12.16 -10.78 -0.87
N HIS A 330 -11.70 -11.08 0.33
CA HIS A 330 -11.48 -12.42 0.86
C HIS A 330 -10.44 -13.24 0.10
N THR A 331 -9.33 -12.60 -0.29
CA THR A 331 -8.17 -13.31 -0.83
C THR A 331 -7.18 -13.71 0.27
N GLN A 332 -6.44 -14.80 0.04
CA GLN A 332 -5.33 -15.23 0.91
C GLN A 332 -3.98 -14.88 0.27
N HIS A 333 -2.89 -15.14 1.00
CA HIS A 333 -1.55 -15.21 0.44
C HIS A 333 -1.07 -16.65 0.40
N ILE A 334 -0.23 -16.96 -0.58
CA ILE A 334 0.53 -18.22 -0.64
C ILE A 334 1.98 -17.82 -0.88
N LEU A 335 2.84 -18.10 0.10
CA LEU A 335 4.29 -17.91 -0.02
C LEU A 335 4.98 -19.27 -0.17
N PRO A 336 6.15 -19.35 -0.81
CA PRO A 336 6.93 -20.57 -0.83
C PRO A 336 7.23 -21.08 0.58
N ASP A 337 7.21 -22.39 0.79
CA ASP A 337 7.43 -23.00 2.11
C ASP A 337 8.78 -22.59 2.72
N THR A 338 9.80 -22.37 1.89
CA THR A 338 11.14 -21.92 2.29
C THR A 338 11.21 -20.44 2.65
N SER A 339 10.15 -19.67 2.42
CA SER A 339 10.10 -18.24 2.70
C SER A 339 9.48 -17.97 4.07
N ALA A 340 10.27 -17.39 4.97
CA ALA A 340 9.76 -16.84 6.23
C ALA A 340 9.22 -15.41 6.07
N GLY A 341 9.39 -14.76 4.92
CA GLY A 341 9.03 -13.36 4.71
C GLY A 341 9.73 -12.77 3.50
N SER A 342 9.63 -11.46 3.32
CA SER A 342 10.27 -10.75 2.21
C SER A 342 11.62 -10.15 2.62
N VAL A 343 12.49 -9.88 1.64
CA VAL A 343 13.70 -9.09 1.89
C VAL A 343 13.41 -7.59 2.06
N GLN A 344 12.33 -7.09 1.46
CA GLN A 344 11.92 -5.69 1.49
C GLN A 344 10.53 -5.50 0.88
N ALA A 345 9.73 -4.57 1.41
CA ALA A 345 8.45 -4.14 0.84
C ALA A 345 7.35 -5.23 0.68
N ALA A 346 7.57 -6.43 1.22
CA ALA A 346 6.69 -7.58 1.02
C ALA A 346 6.39 -7.89 -0.46
N TYR A 347 7.35 -7.62 -1.36
CA TYR A 347 7.07 -7.56 -2.79
C TYR A 347 6.66 -8.92 -3.40
N GLU A 348 7.11 -10.03 -2.81
CA GLU A 348 6.77 -11.40 -3.21
C GLU A 348 5.34 -11.79 -2.81
N VAL A 349 4.67 -11.05 -1.91
CA VAL A 349 3.30 -11.35 -1.50
C VAL A 349 2.35 -11.08 -2.68
N PRO A 350 1.50 -12.04 -3.09
CA PRO A 350 0.56 -11.85 -4.21
C PRO A 350 -0.39 -10.67 -4.05
N ALA A 351 -1.16 -10.36 -5.10
CA ALA A 351 -2.19 -9.34 -5.06
C ALA A 351 -3.59 -9.90 -5.36
N ALA A 352 -4.62 -9.31 -4.77
CA ALA A 352 -6.01 -9.69 -4.98
C ALA A 352 -6.47 -9.50 -6.44
N ILE A 353 -5.83 -8.58 -7.17
CA ILE A 353 -6.01 -8.34 -8.60
C ILE A 353 -4.64 -8.22 -9.27
N THR A 354 -4.44 -8.98 -10.36
CA THR A 354 -3.15 -9.02 -11.08
C THR A 354 -3.31 -8.69 -12.56
N TYR A 355 -2.33 -7.96 -13.10
CA TYR A 355 -2.21 -7.61 -14.52
C TYR A 355 -0.87 -8.11 -15.06
N ALA A 356 -0.89 -8.71 -16.24
CA ALA A 356 0.31 -9.04 -17.02
C ALA A 356 0.06 -8.72 -18.49
N HIS A 357 1.01 -8.03 -19.13
CA HIS A 357 0.91 -7.56 -20.52
C HIS A 357 -0.43 -6.88 -20.84
N ALA A 358 -0.92 -6.06 -19.91
CA ALA A 358 -2.19 -5.35 -20.05
C ALA A 358 -1.98 -3.92 -20.55
N ARG A 359 -2.87 -3.42 -21.41
CA ARG A 359 -2.79 -2.04 -21.93
C ARG A 359 -4.09 -1.29 -21.76
N ASN A 360 -4.00 -0.07 -21.27
CA ASN A 360 -5.18 0.82 -21.16
C ASN A 360 -6.35 0.21 -20.37
N CYS A 361 -6.03 -0.61 -19.36
CA CYS A 361 -7.02 -1.23 -18.46
C CYS A 361 -7.13 -0.45 -17.15
N GLU A 362 -8.31 -0.46 -16.53
CA GLU A 362 -8.66 0.47 -15.44
C GLU A 362 -9.45 -0.21 -14.31
N ILE A 363 -9.10 0.11 -13.06
CA ILE A 363 -9.95 -0.12 -11.88
C ILE A 363 -10.38 1.24 -11.36
N ASN A 364 -11.68 1.48 -11.24
CA ASN A 364 -12.17 2.80 -10.87
C ASN A 364 -13.38 2.77 -9.93
N HIS A 365 -13.37 3.60 -8.88
CA HIS A 365 -14.44 3.63 -7.87
C HIS A 365 -14.74 2.27 -7.23
N CYS A 366 -13.73 1.39 -7.12
CA CYS A 366 -13.87 0.08 -6.50
C CYS A 366 -13.46 0.10 -5.03
N GLU A 367 -13.93 -0.88 -4.27
CA GLU A 367 -13.43 -1.20 -2.93
C GLU A 367 -12.58 -2.47 -3.02
N ILE A 368 -11.36 -2.44 -2.48
CA ILE A 368 -10.54 -3.65 -2.31
C ILE A 368 -10.26 -3.76 -0.82
N SER A 369 -10.90 -4.74 -0.17
CA SER A 369 -10.79 -4.88 1.29
C SER A 369 -11.04 -6.28 1.79
N GLU A 370 -10.72 -6.53 3.06
CA GLU A 370 -10.84 -7.85 3.68
C GLU A 370 -9.95 -8.87 2.94
N ILE A 371 -8.69 -8.48 2.67
CA ILE A 371 -7.72 -9.30 1.92
C ILE A 371 -6.52 -9.69 2.77
N GLY A 372 -5.95 -10.87 2.56
CA GLY A 372 -4.75 -11.38 3.23
C GLY A 372 -3.44 -10.95 2.57
N ASN A 373 -3.51 -10.35 1.38
CA ASN A 373 -2.36 -10.07 0.53
C ASN A 373 -2.33 -8.58 0.10
N SER A 374 -1.66 -8.24 -1.01
CA SER A 374 -1.65 -6.87 -1.55
C SER A 374 -2.90 -6.57 -2.40
N ALA A 375 -3.27 -5.31 -2.62
CA ALA A 375 -4.50 -5.02 -3.36
C ALA A 375 -4.38 -5.24 -4.88
N VAL A 376 -3.42 -4.58 -5.53
CA VAL A 376 -3.26 -4.64 -7.00
C VAL A 376 -1.80 -4.76 -7.40
N GLU A 377 -1.54 -5.60 -8.41
CA GLU A 377 -0.22 -5.72 -9.03
C GLU A 377 -0.29 -5.47 -10.54
N PHE A 378 0.46 -4.47 -11.01
CA PHE A 378 0.76 -4.25 -12.42
C PHE A 378 2.09 -4.92 -12.77
N GLY A 379 2.00 -6.16 -13.23
CA GLY A 379 3.11 -7.03 -13.65
C GLY A 379 3.71 -6.68 -15.00
N ALA A 380 4.77 -7.41 -15.39
CA ALA A 380 5.54 -7.14 -16.59
C ALA A 380 4.70 -6.89 -17.86
N GLY A 381 5.14 -5.94 -18.68
CA GLY A 381 4.51 -5.60 -19.96
C GLY A 381 3.25 -4.74 -19.84
N CYS A 382 2.83 -4.36 -18.62
CA CYS A 382 1.71 -3.45 -18.46
C CYS A 382 2.06 -2.02 -18.92
N SER A 383 1.14 -1.36 -19.63
CA SER A 383 1.31 0.02 -20.09
C SER A 383 0.01 0.81 -20.09
N GLY A 384 0.03 2.03 -19.56
CA GLY A 384 -1.14 2.91 -19.59
C GLY A 384 -2.32 2.41 -18.75
N CYS A 385 -2.06 1.51 -17.79
CA CYS A 385 -3.08 1.02 -16.87
C CYS A 385 -3.28 2.00 -15.70
N ALA A 386 -4.46 1.95 -15.08
CA ALA A 386 -4.80 2.86 -13.99
C ALA A 386 -5.61 2.22 -12.87
N ILE A 387 -5.40 2.71 -11.65
CA ILE A 387 -6.26 2.50 -10.50
C ILE A 387 -6.63 3.86 -9.90
N GLN A 388 -7.92 4.17 -9.90
CA GLN A 388 -8.38 5.52 -9.64
C GLN A 388 -9.61 5.60 -8.74
N SER A 389 -9.64 6.53 -7.79
CA SER A 389 -10.82 6.78 -6.95
C SER A 389 -11.27 5.55 -6.14
N CYS A 390 -10.36 4.63 -5.82
CA CYS A 390 -10.67 3.41 -5.08
C CYS A 390 -10.48 3.57 -3.57
N LEU A 391 -11.25 2.80 -2.80
CA LEU A 391 -11.00 2.57 -1.39
C LEU A 391 -10.25 1.24 -1.23
N ILE A 392 -9.04 1.29 -0.67
CA ILE A 392 -8.21 0.12 -0.42
C ILE A 392 -7.94 0.06 1.09
N ARG A 393 -8.46 -0.97 1.76
CA ARG A 393 -8.37 -1.07 3.23
C ARG A 393 -8.38 -2.48 3.79
N ASP A 394 -8.01 -2.64 5.05
CA ASP A 394 -7.96 -3.95 5.72
C ASP A 394 -7.12 -4.95 4.92
N MET A 395 -5.88 -4.56 4.63
CA MET A 395 -4.93 -5.34 3.82
C MET A 395 -3.99 -6.16 4.70
N GLY A 396 -3.76 -7.41 4.30
CA GLY A 396 -2.72 -8.24 4.91
C GLY A 396 -1.32 -7.75 4.57
N ALA A 397 -1.10 -7.28 3.33
CA ALA A 397 0.14 -6.66 2.88
C ALA A 397 -0.11 -5.20 2.43
N GLY A 398 0.32 -4.84 1.23
CA GLY A 398 0.38 -3.46 0.74
C GLY A 398 -0.76 -3.08 -0.22
N GLY A 399 -0.75 -1.84 -0.69
CA GLY A 399 -1.77 -1.34 -1.62
C GLY A 399 -1.47 -1.74 -3.07
N VAL A 400 -0.67 -0.93 -3.75
CA VAL A 400 -0.42 -1.08 -5.21
C VAL A 400 1.04 -1.40 -5.49
N LYS A 401 1.29 -2.43 -6.30
CA LYS A 401 2.61 -2.80 -6.78
C LYS A 401 2.72 -2.52 -8.28
N ILE A 402 3.75 -1.80 -8.69
CA ILE A 402 4.11 -1.55 -10.09
C ILE A 402 5.45 -2.25 -10.32
N GLN A 403 5.39 -3.44 -10.91
CA GLN A 403 6.54 -4.32 -11.10
C GLN A 403 7.50 -3.84 -12.19
N ALA A 404 8.69 -4.44 -12.22
CA ALA A 404 9.64 -4.24 -13.30
C ALA A 404 9.03 -4.58 -14.66
N GLY A 405 9.35 -3.78 -15.68
CA GLY A 405 8.83 -3.97 -17.04
C GLY A 405 7.40 -3.45 -17.27
N SER A 406 6.75 -2.88 -16.25
CA SER A 406 5.56 -2.02 -16.40
C SER A 406 5.95 -0.58 -16.69
N ARG A 407 5.05 0.23 -17.24
CA ARG A 407 5.27 1.66 -17.46
C ARG A 407 3.98 2.46 -17.58
N TYR A 408 4.07 3.79 -17.46
CA TYR A 408 2.92 4.69 -17.64
C TYR A 408 1.70 4.32 -16.79
N THR A 409 1.91 3.75 -15.60
CA THR A 409 0.82 3.38 -14.70
C THR A 409 0.39 4.62 -13.91
N THR A 410 -0.93 4.81 -13.77
CA THR A 410 -1.49 5.90 -12.96
C THR A 410 -2.19 5.33 -11.72
N VAL A 411 -1.69 5.71 -10.55
CA VAL A 411 -2.31 5.46 -9.25
C VAL A 411 -2.79 6.82 -8.73
N SER A 412 -4.09 7.10 -8.84
CA SER A 412 -4.62 8.42 -8.45
C SER A 412 -5.90 8.42 -7.63
N ASP A 413 -6.04 9.41 -6.76
CA ASP A 413 -7.31 9.67 -6.05
C ASP A 413 -7.76 8.50 -5.16
N ASN A 414 -6.85 7.60 -4.78
CA ASN A 414 -7.17 6.45 -3.95
C ASN A 414 -7.01 6.78 -2.47
N LYS A 415 -7.84 6.14 -1.64
CA LYS A 415 -7.63 6.07 -0.19
C LYS A 415 -7.07 4.69 0.14
N ILE A 416 -5.78 4.62 0.42
CA ILE A 416 -5.02 3.39 0.71
C ILE A 416 -4.67 3.40 2.20
N ILE A 417 -5.47 2.72 3.01
CA ILE A 417 -5.37 2.79 4.47
C ILE A 417 -5.39 1.43 5.14
N ASP A 418 -4.92 1.31 6.38
CA ASP A 418 -5.11 0.10 7.20
C ASP A 418 -4.48 -1.16 6.57
N GLY A 419 -3.15 -1.12 6.37
CA GLY A 419 -2.36 -2.15 5.69
C GLY A 419 -1.22 -2.74 6.52
N GLY A 420 -0.62 -3.82 6.01
CA GLY A 420 0.49 -4.53 6.65
C GLY A 420 0.10 -5.38 7.86
N LYS A 421 -1.18 -5.81 7.96
CA LYS A 421 -1.67 -6.59 9.12
C LYS A 421 -1.01 -7.95 9.29
N ILE A 422 -0.60 -8.56 8.18
CA ILE A 422 0.04 -9.89 8.12
C ILE A 422 1.50 -9.79 7.67
N PHE A 423 1.80 -8.83 6.81
CA PHE A 423 3.16 -8.51 6.32
C PHE A 423 3.46 -7.06 6.65
N ALA A 424 4.02 -6.83 7.84
CA ALA A 424 4.25 -5.49 8.36
C ALA A 424 5.20 -4.67 7.47
N SER A 425 6.11 -5.35 6.79
CA SER A 425 7.08 -4.78 5.84
C SER A 425 6.47 -4.30 4.51
N ALA A 426 5.18 -4.55 4.27
CA ALA A 426 4.52 -4.09 3.06
C ALA A 426 4.36 -2.57 3.02
N VAL A 427 4.34 -2.01 1.80
CA VAL A 427 4.21 -0.56 1.56
C VAL A 427 2.86 -0.18 0.97
N GLY A 428 2.47 1.09 1.11
CA GLY A 428 1.24 1.60 0.50
C GLY A 428 1.28 1.49 -1.03
N ILE A 429 2.33 2.02 -1.64
CA ILE A 429 2.59 1.91 -3.09
C ILE A 429 4.07 1.57 -3.31
N TRP A 430 4.32 0.53 -4.10
CA TRP A 430 5.67 0.14 -4.52
C TRP A 430 5.84 0.32 -6.03
N VAL A 431 6.87 1.06 -6.43
CA VAL A 431 7.31 1.19 -7.83
C VAL A 431 8.68 0.56 -7.93
N ALA A 432 8.79 -0.54 -8.65
CA ALA A 432 10.05 -1.24 -8.88
C ALA A 432 10.87 -0.55 -9.99
N GLU A 433 11.55 -1.32 -10.84
CA GLU A 433 12.21 -0.84 -12.07
C GLU A 433 11.17 -0.51 -13.16
N SER A 434 10.43 0.57 -12.95
CA SER A 434 9.31 0.97 -13.82
C SER A 434 9.32 2.48 -14.08
N PRO A 435 9.31 2.92 -15.36
CA PRO A 435 9.39 4.33 -15.70
C PRO A 435 8.03 5.01 -15.97
N HIS A 436 8.04 6.33 -15.89
CA HIS A 436 6.96 7.23 -16.29
C HIS A 436 5.62 7.02 -15.55
N ASN A 437 5.66 6.52 -14.32
CA ASN A 437 4.46 6.31 -13.52
C ASN A 437 4.02 7.59 -12.82
N LYS A 438 2.72 7.65 -12.50
CA LYS A 438 2.11 8.74 -11.75
C LYS A 438 1.47 8.19 -10.49
N VAL A 439 2.01 8.56 -9.34
CA VAL A 439 1.44 8.33 -8.01
C VAL A 439 0.97 9.68 -7.49
N ILE A 440 -0.29 10.01 -7.74
CA ILE A 440 -0.79 11.38 -7.53
C ILE A 440 -2.10 11.46 -6.78
N ASN A 441 -2.25 12.47 -5.92
CA ASN A 441 -3.53 12.74 -5.25
C ASN A 441 -4.06 11.53 -4.44
N ASN A 442 -3.20 10.72 -3.81
CA ASN A 442 -3.67 9.63 -2.96
C ASN A 442 -3.65 10.03 -1.47
N GLU A 443 -4.51 9.43 -0.66
CA GLU A 443 -4.36 9.38 0.81
C GLU A 443 -3.76 8.00 1.15
N ILE A 444 -2.61 7.97 1.82
CA ILE A 444 -1.90 6.75 2.19
C ILE A 444 -1.64 6.79 3.68
N ALA A 445 -2.28 5.90 4.45
CA ALA A 445 -2.18 5.98 5.91
C ALA A 445 -2.31 4.65 6.65
N GLU A 446 -1.96 4.66 7.94
CA GLU A 446 -2.18 3.52 8.84
C GLU A 446 -1.50 2.22 8.33
N LEU A 447 -0.22 2.35 7.96
CA LEU A 447 0.66 1.24 7.58
C LEU A 447 1.81 1.11 8.57
N TYR A 448 2.33 -0.10 8.74
CA TYR A 448 3.43 -0.41 9.66
C TYR A 448 4.84 -0.20 9.08
N TYR A 449 4.96 0.14 7.80
CA TYR A 449 6.24 0.42 7.14
C TYR A 449 6.18 1.71 6.31
N THR A 450 6.55 1.69 5.03
CA THR A 450 6.69 2.90 4.17
C THR A 450 5.40 3.23 3.41
N GLY A 451 5.14 4.53 3.20
CA GLY A 451 4.00 5.00 2.40
C GLY A 451 4.18 4.71 0.91
N VAL A 452 5.18 5.33 0.28
CA VAL A 452 5.56 5.11 -1.13
C VAL A 452 7.02 4.70 -1.20
N SER A 453 7.32 3.58 -1.86
CA SER A 453 8.68 3.13 -2.15
C SER A 453 8.90 3.11 -3.67
N ALA A 454 9.92 3.81 -4.18
CA ALA A 454 10.18 3.94 -5.62
C ALA A 454 11.64 3.65 -6.00
N GLY A 455 11.83 2.76 -6.97
CA GLY A 455 13.12 2.21 -7.36
C GLY A 455 13.47 0.93 -6.62
N TRP A 456 14.47 0.20 -7.14
CA TRP A 456 14.87 -1.11 -6.63
C TRP A 456 16.38 -1.41 -6.72
N SER A 457 17.15 -0.56 -7.40
CA SER A 457 18.57 -0.81 -7.63
C SER A 457 19.38 -0.33 -6.43
N TRP A 458 19.91 -1.24 -5.60
CA TRP A 458 20.76 -0.89 -4.46
C TRP A 458 22.12 -0.35 -4.95
N GLY A 459 22.26 0.97 -4.94
CA GLY A 459 23.46 1.69 -5.37
C GLY A 459 23.36 2.32 -6.76
N TYR A 460 24.49 2.49 -7.44
CA TYR A 460 24.58 3.24 -8.71
C TYR A 460 24.45 2.39 -9.97
N ALA A 461 23.98 1.14 -9.85
CA ALA A 461 23.71 0.32 -11.02
C ALA A 461 22.59 0.95 -11.87
N LYS A 462 22.51 0.54 -13.13
CA LYS A 462 21.44 0.99 -14.03
C LYS A 462 20.09 0.71 -13.38
N SER A 463 19.16 1.65 -13.53
CA SER A 463 17.80 1.58 -13.02
C SER A 463 16.84 2.08 -14.10
N GLU A 464 15.70 1.42 -14.22
CA GLU A 464 14.60 1.82 -15.12
C GLU A 464 13.53 2.65 -14.39
N ALA A 465 13.71 2.98 -13.10
CA ALA A 465 12.76 3.74 -12.29
C ALA A 465 12.83 5.26 -12.56
N VAL A 466 12.80 5.66 -13.84
CA VAL A 466 13.01 7.04 -14.30
C VAL A 466 11.71 7.77 -14.59
N ASP A 467 11.76 9.10 -14.62
CA ASP A 467 10.61 9.98 -14.96
C ASP A 467 9.33 9.70 -14.15
N ASN A 468 9.47 9.20 -12.92
CA ASN A 468 8.32 8.92 -12.06
C ASN A 468 7.86 10.20 -11.36
N LEU A 469 6.53 10.40 -11.28
CA LEU A 469 5.93 11.54 -10.58
C LEU A 469 5.20 11.07 -9.33
N ILE A 470 5.68 11.46 -8.16
CA ILE A 470 5.03 11.24 -6.86
C ILE A 470 4.59 12.61 -6.35
N ALA A 471 3.31 12.95 -6.52
CA ALA A 471 2.85 14.32 -6.27
C ALA A 471 1.46 14.49 -5.66
N ASN A 472 1.29 15.52 -4.84
CA ASN A 472 0.00 15.85 -4.20
C ASN A 472 -0.56 14.71 -3.34
N ASN A 473 0.27 13.80 -2.83
CA ASN A 473 -0.19 12.74 -1.94
C ASN A 473 -0.24 13.22 -0.49
N HIS A 474 -1.24 12.77 0.25
CA HIS A 474 -1.33 12.92 1.70
C HIS A 474 -0.90 11.59 2.34
N ILE A 475 0.28 11.57 2.97
CA ILE A 475 0.88 10.35 3.51
C ILE A 475 1.01 10.53 5.02
N HIS A 476 0.30 9.72 5.82
CA HIS A 476 0.34 9.92 7.26
C HIS A 476 0.16 8.68 8.13
N HIS A 477 0.60 8.75 9.39
CA HIS A 477 0.49 7.64 10.34
C HIS A 477 1.15 6.36 9.80
N ILE A 478 2.41 6.54 9.39
CA ILE A 478 3.24 5.55 8.71
C ILE A 478 4.25 4.98 9.71
N GLY A 479 4.54 3.68 9.59
CA GLY A 479 5.47 2.94 10.45
C GLY A 479 4.92 2.54 11.82
N ARG A 480 4.10 3.40 12.46
CA ARG A 480 3.35 3.12 13.70
C ARG A 480 4.18 2.48 14.83
N GLY A 481 5.49 2.74 14.86
CA GLY A 481 6.41 2.20 15.88
C GLY A 481 6.73 0.70 15.76
N LEU A 482 6.33 0.02 14.67
CA LEU A 482 6.49 -1.42 14.54
C LEU A 482 7.84 -1.82 13.93
N LEU A 483 8.14 -1.32 12.74
CA LEU A 483 9.40 -1.58 12.03
C LEU A 483 10.31 -0.34 12.06
N SER A 484 11.55 -0.51 11.60
CA SER A 484 12.57 0.54 11.47
C SER A 484 12.89 0.78 9.98
N ASP A 485 13.76 1.76 9.70
CA ASP A 485 14.34 2.02 8.37
C ASP A 485 13.31 2.39 7.28
N LEU A 486 12.38 3.28 7.61
CA LEU A 486 11.24 3.62 6.75
C LEU A 486 11.13 5.12 6.47
N GLY A 487 10.43 5.45 5.38
CA GLY A 487 10.07 6.81 5.02
C GLY A 487 8.58 6.97 4.70
N GLY A 488 8.05 8.19 4.77
CA GLY A 488 6.80 8.53 4.11
C GLY A 488 6.90 8.28 2.61
N ILE A 489 7.96 8.83 2.00
CA ILE A 489 8.45 8.46 0.67
C ILE A 489 9.88 7.94 0.79
N TYR A 490 10.13 6.76 0.25
CA TYR A 490 11.43 6.10 0.15
C TYR A 490 11.84 5.96 -1.32
N THR A 491 13.10 6.21 -1.65
CA THR A 491 13.64 5.98 -3.00
C THR A 491 14.91 5.14 -2.98
N LEU A 492 15.19 4.43 -4.09
CA LEU A 492 16.34 3.55 -4.23
C LEU A 492 16.90 3.55 -5.67
N GLY A 493 18.20 3.82 -5.83
CA GLY A 493 18.89 3.79 -7.11
C GLY A 493 18.73 5.01 -8.02
N VAL A 494 19.48 5.02 -9.12
CA VAL A 494 19.54 6.14 -10.09
C VAL A 494 18.17 6.37 -10.75
N SER A 495 17.65 7.59 -10.66
CA SER A 495 16.25 7.89 -11.02
C SER A 495 16.08 9.26 -11.71
N PRO A 496 16.81 9.55 -12.82
CA PRO A 496 16.70 10.82 -13.53
C PRO A 496 15.27 11.14 -13.96
N GLY A 497 14.92 12.42 -13.88
CA GLY A 497 13.59 12.93 -14.23
C GLY A 497 12.49 12.61 -13.21
N THR A 498 12.77 11.79 -12.19
CA THR A 498 11.83 11.51 -11.11
C THR A 498 11.64 12.74 -10.23
N VAL A 499 10.38 13.04 -9.88
CA VAL A 499 10.01 14.21 -9.08
C VAL A 499 9.08 13.86 -7.93
N LEU A 500 9.46 14.29 -6.72
CA LEU A 500 8.64 14.26 -5.52
C LEU A 500 8.15 15.68 -5.22
N ARG A 501 6.86 15.97 -5.41
CA ARG A 501 6.35 17.34 -5.22
C ARG A 501 4.99 17.52 -4.58
N HIS A 502 4.81 18.59 -3.83
CA HIS A 502 3.51 18.94 -3.23
C HIS A 502 2.92 17.81 -2.35
N ASN A 503 3.75 16.93 -1.80
CA ASN A 503 3.28 15.91 -0.88
C ASN A 503 3.16 16.50 0.53
N LEU A 504 2.10 16.10 1.24
CA LEU A 504 1.89 16.37 2.65
C LEU A 504 2.20 15.09 3.42
N ILE A 505 3.29 15.09 4.19
CA ILE A 505 3.79 13.89 4.88
C ILE A 505 3.84 14.15 6.37
N HIS A 506 3.14 13.37 7.20
CA HIS A 506 3.25 13.54 8.64
C HIS A 506 2.97 12.31 9.49
N ASP A 507 3.37 12.36 10.76
CA ASP A 507 3.19 11.24 11.70
C ASP A 507 3.88 9.94 11.20
N CYS A 508 5.17 10.06 10.85
CA CYS A 508 6.03 8.92 10.52
C CYS A 508 6.79 8.46 11.77
N ASP A 509 6.53 7.24 12.23
CA ASP A 509 7.13 6.68 13.44
C ASP A 509 7.84 5.35 13.14
N CYS A 510 8.77 4.94 14.00
CA CYS A 510 9.55 3.72 13.83
C CYS A 510 9.83 3.05 15.17
N SER A 511 10.27 1.80 15.16
CA SER A 511 10.65 1.10 16.40
C SER A 511 11.96 1.67 16.97
N GLY A 512 13.07 1.47 16.26
CA GLY A 512 14.40 1.83 16.72
C GLY A 512 14.97 3.06 16.02
N TYR A 513 15.08 2.99 14.69
CA TYR A 513 15.73 4.00 13.87
C TYR A 513 14.94 4.22 12.56
N GLY A 514 15.10 5.39 11.95
CA GLY A 514 14.34 5.78 10.77
C GLY A 514 13.00 6.43 11.12
N GLY A 515 11.98 6.27 10.28
CA GLY A 515 10.76 7.07 10.44
C GLY A 515 11.01 8.49 9.96
N TRP A 516 11.48 8.59 8.71
CA TRP A 516 11.73 9.85 8.03
C TRP A 516 10.53 10.27 7.19
N GLY A 517 10.46 11.55 6.83
CA GLY A 517 9.45 12.03 5.87
C GLY A 517 9.81 11.63 4.44
N ILE A 518 10.94 12.12 3.96
CA ILE A 518 11.51 11.78 2.65
C ILE A 518 12.88 11.14 2.85
N TYR A 519 13.01 9.90 2.40
CA TYR A 519 14.20 9.07 2.57
C TYR A 519 14.75 8.63 1.22
N THR A 520 15.86 9.27 0.80
CA THR A 520 16.60 8.87 -0.39
C THR A 520 17.71 7.90 0.00
N ASP A 521 17.45 6.61 -0.15
CA ASP A 521 18.35 5.53 0.25
C ASP A 521 19.35 5.17 -0.88
N GLU A 522 20.11 4.09 -0.71
CA GLU A 522 21.23 3.62 -1.52
C GLU A 522 21.17 3.98 -3.02
N GLY A 523 22.02 4.93 -3.43
CA GLY A 523 22.20 5.30 -4.84
C GLY A 523 21.10 6.18 -5.44
N SER A 524 20.13 6.61 -4.65
CA SER A 524 19.09 7.56 -5.08
C SER A 524 19.73 8.79 -5.72
N SER A 525 19.52 8.98 -7.02
CA SER A 525 20.25 10.00 -7.79
C SER A 525 19.38 10.72 -8.81
N ASP A 526 19.72 11.99 -9.05
CA ASP A 526 19.09 12.87 -10.05
C ASP A 526 17.58 13.08 -9.82
N ILE A 527 17.15 13.06 -8.55
CA ILE A 527 15.76 13.26 -8.13
C ILE A 527 15.52 14.73 -7.76
N LEU A 528 14.40 15.30 -8.25
CA LEU A 528 13.90 16.60 -7.80
C LEU A 528 12.88 16.43 -6.66
N ILE A 529 13.14 17.07 -5.53
CA ILE A 529 12.32 17.04 -4.32
C ILE A 529 11.91 18.47 -4.00
N GLU A 530 10.67 18.84 -4.32
CA GLU A 530 10.23 20.23 -4.25
C GLU A 530 8.82 20.45 -3.68
N ASN A 531 8.61 21.58 -3.00
CA ASN A 531 7.26 22.00 -2.57
C ASN A 531 6.56 21.00 -1.64
N ASN A 532 7.29 20.17 -0.89
CA ASN A 532 6.69 19.23 0.05
C ASN A 532 6.57 19.87 1.45
N VAL A 533 5.53 19.49 2.19
CA VAL A 533 5.35 19.84 3.60
C VAL A 533 5.43 18.56 4.42
N VAL A 534 6.43 18.48 5.30
CA VAL A 534 6.76 17.28 6.07
C VAL A 534 6.81 17.64 7.55
N TYR A 535 6.05 16.94 8.40
CA TYR A 535 6.10 17.22 9.83
C TYR A 535 5.81 16.04 10.76
N ARG A 536 6.19 16.14 12.04
CA ARG A 536 5.99 15.07 13.05
C ARG A 536 6.54 13.71 12.63
N THR A 537 7.77 13.71 12.13
CA THR A 537 8.55 12.49 11.85
C THR A 537 9.41 12.13 13.06
N LYS A 538 9.71 10.85 13.29
CA LYS A 538 10.56 10.45 14.42
C LYS A 538 12.02 10.88 14.24
N THR A 539 12.69 10.47 13.17
CA THR A 539 14.15 10.69 13.03
C THR A 539 14.53 11.87 12.14
N GLY A 540 13.67 12.31 11.21
CA GLY A 540 13.91 13.54 10.43
C GLY A 540 12.95 13.78 9.28
N GLY A 541 12.84 15.03 8.86
CA GLY A 541 12.02 15.41 7.71
C GLY A 541 12.64 14.95 6.39
N PHE A 542 13.97 15.05 6.27
CA PHE A 542 14.74 14.61 5.12
C PHE A 542 15.95 13.77 5.54
N HIS A 543 16.20 12.69 4.79
CA HIS A 543 17.39 11.85 4.94
C HIS A 543 17.97 11.43 3.60
N GLN A 544 19.27 11.68 3.43
CA GLN A 544 20.10 11.07 2.38
C GLN A 544 20.96 9.94 2.98
N HIS A 545 20.81 8.70 2.54
CA HIS A 545 21.77 7.64 2.89
C HIS A 545 23.10 7.84 2.13
N TYR A 546 23.10 7.52 0.82
CA TYR A 546 24.05 8.00 -0.19
C TYR A 546 23.35 8.07 -1.55
N GLY A 547 23.92 8.81 -2.48
CA GLY A 547 23.31 9.10 -3.77
C GLY A 547 24.04 10.24 -4.46
N LYS A 548 23.53 10.69 -5.61
CA LYS A 548 24.19 11.70 -6.45
C LYS A 548 23.22 12.73 -7.01
N ASN A 549 23.61 14.00 -6.97
CA ASN A 549 22.92 15.11 -7.66
C ASN A 549 21.41 15.27 -7.36
N ASN A 550 20.91 14.82 -6.20
CA ASN A 550 19.52 15.12 -5.82
C ASN A 550 19.36 16.62 -5.59
N THR A 551 18.18 17.17 -5.91
CA THR A 551 17.85 18.58 -5.67
C THR A 551 16.69 18.66 -4.71
N VAL A 552 16.91 19.25 -3.53
CA VAL A 552 15.92 19.42 -2.46
C VAL A 552 15.66 20.91 -2.29
N THR A 553 14.52 21.39 -2.76
CA THR A 553 14.25 22.83 -2.76
C THR A 553 12.81 23.22 -2.48
N ASN A 554 12.60 24.36 -1.83
CA ASN A 554 11.27 24.88 -1.53
C ASN A 554 10.40 23.92 -0.70
N ASN A 555 10.99 23.18 0.24
CA ASN A 555 10.26 22.28 1.15
C ASN A 555 10.17 22.89 2.56
N ILE A 556 9.16 22.45 3.31
CA ILE A 556 9.02 22.72 4.74
C ILE A 556 9.23 21.40 5.48
N PHE A 557 10.24 21.35 6.34
CA PHE A 557 10.50 20.24 7.25
C PHE A 557 10.31 20.74 8.68
N ALA A 558 9.28 20.22 9.36
CA ALA A 558 8.84 20.75 10.64
C ALA A 558 8.68 19.69 11.74
N CYS A 559 9.07 20.02 12.97
CA CYS A 559 8.71 19.26 14.17
C CYS A 559 9.08 17.77 14.12
N ALA A 560 10.26 17.41 13.60
CA ALA A 560 10.78 16.06 13.79
C ALA A 560 11.30 15.88 15.23
N LYS A 561 11.14 14.68 15.80
CA LYS A 561 11.37 14.45 17.24
C LYS A 561 12.84 14.39 17.66
N ILE A 562 13.67 13.68 16.88
CA ILE A 562 15.06 13.40 17.26
C ILE A 562 16.03 14.33 16.52
N TYR A 563 15.97 14.36 15.19
CA TYR A 563 16.75 15.26 14.34
C TYR A 563 15.87 15.80 13.21
N GLN A 564 16.26 16.91 12.56
CA GLN A 564 15.49 17.45 11.42
C GLN A 564 16.01 16.95 10.07
N LEU A 565 17.33 16.84 9.94
CA LEU A 565 18.04 16.44 8.73
C LEU A 565 19.02 15.31 9.04
N GLN A 566 19.17 14.37 8.11
CA GLN A 566 20.15 13.30 8.25
C GLN A 566 20.93 13.04 6.95
N LYS A 567 22.22 12.76 7.09
CA LYS A 567 23.09 12.27 6.02
C LYS A 567 23.94 11.12 6.57
N THR A 568 23.98 9.95 5.93
CA THR A 568 24.66 8.78 6.54
C THR A 568 26.06 8.50 5.99
N ARG A 569 26.19 8.22 4.69
CA ARG A 569 27.47 7.84 4.08
C ARG A 569 28.16 9.05 3.47
N ALA A 570 29.49 9.03 3.54
CA ALA A 570 30.33 9.98 2.84
C ALA A 570 30.59 9.49 1.41
N GLU A 571 30.64 10.43 0.47
CA GLU A 571 30.89 10.15 -0.95
C GLU A 571 32.02 11.07 -1.46
N ASP A 572 32.56 10.80 -2.65
CA ASP A 572 33.60 11.64 -3.28
C ASP A 572 33.03 12.71 -4.23
N HIS A 573 31.75 12.60 -4.56
CA HIS A 573 30.98 13.46 -5.46
C HIS A 573 29.77 14.05 -4.76
N ARG A 574 29.19 15.10 -5.35
CA ARG A 574 28.04 15.80 -4.76
C ARG A 574 26.82 14.87 -4.64
N GLY A 575 26.37 14.65 -3.40
CA GLY A 575 25.19 13.87 -3.10
C GLY A 575 23.89 14.63 -3.38
N PHE A 576 23.78 15.86 -2.87
CA PHE A 576 22.59 16.69 -3.08
C PHE A 576 22.88 18.20 -3.04
N THR A 577 21.92 18.95 -3.56
CA THR A 577 21.78 20.41 -3.40
C THR A 577 20.51 20.65 -2.57
N PHE A 578 20.63 21.36 -1.45
CA PHE A 578 19.56 21.62 -0.48
C PHE A 578 19.38 23.13 -0.32
N GLU A 579 18.41 23.70 -1.02
CA GLU A 579 18.28 25.15 -1.13
C GLU A 579 16.85 25.65 -0.94
N ARG A 580 16.70 26.83 -0.32
CA ARG A 580 15.38 27.46 -0.14
C ARG A 580 14.40 26.56 0.60
N ASN A 581 14.86 25.86 1.64
CA ASN A 581 13.99 25.07 2.50
C ASN A 581 13.78 25.80 3.84
N ILE A 582 12.66 25.51 4.50
CA ILE A 582 12.39 25.97 5.86
C ILE A 582 12.47 24.78 6.79
N ILE A 583 13.30 24.90 7.83
CA ILE A 583 13.46 23.90 8.88
C ILE A 583 12.99 24.53 10.19
N TYR A 584 11.89 24.01 10.73
CA TYR A 584 11.23 24.54 11.92
C TYR A 584 11.08 23.45 12.98
N TYR A 585 11.55 23.65 14.20
CA TYR A 585 11.48 22.61 15.22
C TYR A 585 11.48 23.17 16.65
N LYS A 586 11.08 22.35 17.62
CA LYS A 586 11.01 22.69 19.05
C LYS A 586 11.76 21.72 19.93
N GLU A 587 12.11 20.55 19.40
CA GLU A 587 12.82 19.51 20.11
C GLU A 587 13.79 18.80 19.15
N GLY A 588 14.72 18.05 19.71
CA GLY A 588 15.76 17.37 18.93
C GLY A 588 16.87 18.30 18.41
N GLY A 589 17.79 17.72 17.65
CA GLY A 589 18.88 18.44 16.98
C GLY A 589 18.56 18.82 15.54
N LEU A 590 19.35 19.70 14.92
CA LEU A 590 19.19 20.01 13.51
C LEU A 590 19.66 18.85 12.62
N MET A 591 20.87 18.34 12.86
CA MET A 591 21.58 17.43 11.95
C MET A 591 22.00 16.13 12.65
N SER A 592 21.94 15.01 11.92
CA SER A 592 22.50 13.73 12.33
C SER A 592 23.31 13.07 11.22
N GLY A 593 24.28 12.24 11.60
CA GLY A 593 25.13 11.45 10.72
C GLY A 593 26.38 12.18 10.22
N ASN A 594 26.88 11.81 9.04
CA ASN A 594 28.17 12.24 8.51
C ASN A 594 28.03 13.47 7.58
N TRP A 595 28.53 14.59 8.07
CA TRP A 595 28.55 15.88 7.37
C TRP A 595 29.98 16.35 7.06
N ASP A 596 31.02 15.54 7.25
CA ASP A 596 32.42 16.01 7.23
C ASP A 596 33.06 16.03 5.84
N ASP A 597 32.40 15.45 4.82
CA ASP A 597 32.95 15.30 3.46
C ASP A 597 32.70 16.51 2.53
N ASP A 598 31.88 17.46 2.96
CA ASP A 598 31.49 18.67 2.20
C ASP A 598 30.98 18.38 0.78
N LYS A 599 30.46 17.17 0.52
CA LYS A 599 29.95 16.75 -0.78
C LYS A 599 28.46 17.03 -0.97
N TYR A 600 28.06 18.23 -0.62
CA TYR A 600 26.69 18.72 -0.73
C TYR A 600 26.73 20.24 -0.87
N ILE A 601 25.63 20.81 -1.36
CA ILE A 601 25.43 22.27 -1.37
C ILE A 601 24.24 22.55 -0.47
N MET A 602 24.41 23.44 0.49
CA MET A 602 23.30 23.97 1.29
C MET A 602 23.34 25.49 1.20
N ASP A 603 22.25 26.15 0.80
CA ASP A 603 22.19 27.61 0.80
C ASP A 603 20.75 28.16 0.74
N TYR A 604 20.57 29.44 1.08
CA TYR A 604 19.26 30.13 1.07
C TYR A 604 18.18 29.45 1.94
N ASN A 605 18.55 28.72 2.98
CA ASN A 605 17.62 28.04 3.88
C ASN A 605 17.25 28.92 5.08
N ILE A 606 16.10 28.64 5.69
CA ILE A 606 15.71 29.18 7.00
C ILE A 606 15.78 28.07 8.04
N TYR A 607 16.48 28.35 9.13
CA TYR A 607 16.53 27.48 10.30
C TYR A 607 15.89 28.18 11.49
N HIS A 608 14.90 27.54 12.10
CA HIS A 608 14.20 28.08 13.26
C HIS A 608 14.00 27.02 14.34
N ASN A 609 14.63 27.24 15.50
CA ASN A 609 14.39 26.48 16.72
C ASN A 609 13.46 27.27 17.64
N ALA A 610 12.17 26.96 17.59
CA ALA A 610 11.12 27.64 18.34
C ALA A 610 11.19 27.37 19.86
N SER A 611 12.06 26.47 20.35
CA SER A 611 12.35 26.34 21.78
C SER A 611 13.22 27.48 22.34
N GLY A 612 13.83 28.29 21.46
CA GLY A 612 14.80 29.31 21.83
C GLY A 612 16.22 28.77 22.10
N GLN A 613 16.44 27.45 21.99
CA GLN A 613 17.78 26.88 22.12
C GLN A 613 18.64 27.21 20.88
N PRO A 614 19.96 27.42 21.06
CA PRO A 614 20.87 27.66 19.95
C PRO A 614 20.81 26.54 18.89
N ILE A 615 21.03 26.90 17.64
CA ILE A 615 21.10 25.95 16.51
C ILE A 615 22.56 25.63 16.24
N THR A 616 22.89 24.33 16.18
CA THR A 616 24.20 23.83 15.74
C THR A 616 24.07 23.07 14.42
N PHE A 617 25.07 23.22 13.57
CA PHE A 617 25.22 22.55 12.27
C PHE A 617 26.22 21.40 12.46
N GLY A 618 25.70 20.26 12.91
CA GLY A 618 26.53 19.23 13.53
C GLY A 618 27.16 19.75 14.82
N ASN A 619 28.49 19.76 14.88
CA ASN A 619 29.26 20.30 16.01
C ASN A 619 29.68 21.77 15.81
N ALA A 620 29.22 22.45 14.75
CA ALA A 620 29.63 23.80 14.38
C ALA A 620 28.53 24.85 14.61
N SER A 621 28.93 26.10 14.81
CA SER A 621 28.06 27.28 14.67
C SER A 621 27.76 27.58 13.20
N LEU A 622 26.76 28.42 12.92
CA LEU A 622 26.49 28.87 11.55
C LEU A 622 27.68 29.60 10.91
N GLU A 623 28.47 30.36 11.68
CA GLU A 623 29.64 31.07 11.15
C GLU A 623 30.75 30.10 10.73
N GLU A 624 31.02 29.08 11.55
CA GLU A 624 31.98 28.02 11.21
C GLU A 624 31.50 27.19 10.02
N TRP A 625 30.20 26.90 9.96
CA TRP A 625 29.57 26.23 8.84
C TRP A 625 29.72 27.03 7.53
N ARG A 626 29.58 28.36 7.59
CA ARG A 626 29.84 29.26 6.46
C ARG A 626 31.30 29.31 6.04
N LYS A 627 32.24 29.20 6.98
CA LYS A 627 33.68 29.11 6.67
C LYS A 627 34.01 27.84 5.87
N ARG A 628 33.23 26.76 6.04
CA ARG A 628 33.32 25.54 5.23
C ARG A 628 32.68 25.67 3.84
N GLY A 629 31.99 26.78 3.58
CA GLY A 629 31.40 27.09 2.27
C GLY A 629 29.90 26.89 2.18
N HIS A 630 29.24 26.47 3.25
CA HIS A 630 27.81 26.15 3.28
C HIS A 630 26.96 27.29 3.86
N ASP A 631 25.69 27.38 3.46
CA ASP A 631 24.66 28.25 4.03
C ASP A 631 25.11 29.73 4.15
N ARG A 632 25.83 30.22 3.13
CA ARG A 632 26.37 31.60 3.07
C ARG A 632 25.26 32.65 3.12
N ASN A 633 24.12 32.35 2.49
CA ASN A 633 22.96 33.23 2.38
C ASN A 633 21.79 32.76 3.25
N SER A 634 21.88 31.57 3.86
CA SER A 634 20.86 31.08 4.80
C SER A 634 20.81 31.89 6.08
N ILE A 635 19.67 31.88 6.77
CA ILE A 635 19.46 32.67 7.99
C ILE A 635 18.88 31.81 9.11
N VAL A 636 19.16 32.21 10.35
CA VAL A 636 18.45 31.74 11.55
C VAL A 636 17.43 32.80 11.93
N ALA A 637 16.16 32.55 11.64
CA ALA A 637 15.07 33.52 11.82
C ALA A 637 13.72 32.81 11.97
N ASP A 638 12.72 33.50 12.56
CA ASP A 638 11.33 33.04 12.52
C ASP A 638 10.81 33.08 11.07
N PRO A 639 10.33 31.96 10.49
CA PRO A 639 9.73 31.96 9.16
C PRO A 639 8.40 32.71 9.10
N MET A 640 7.81 33.11 10.23
CA MET A 640 6.51 33.79 10.32
C MET A 640 5.36 32.94 9.79
N PHE A 641 5.27 31.69 10.24
CA PHE A 641 4.11 30.84 9.96
C PHE A 641 2.81 31.44 10.54
N VAL A 642 1.68 31.10 9.92
CA VAL A 642 0.34 31.54 10.33
C VAL A 642 -0.02 30.99 11.71
N ASP A 643 0.00 29.66 11.87
CA ASP A 643 -0.30 28.97 13.13
C ASP A 643 0.38 27.58 13.17
N PRO A 644 1.69 27.51 13.41
CA PRO A 644 2.44 26.25 13.37
C PRO A 644 2.08 25.29 14.53
N GLU A 645 1.38 25.74 15.58
CA GLU A 645 0.83 24.87 16.62
C GLU A 645 -0.36 24.04 16.11
N LYS A 646 -1.00 24.48 15.03
CA LYS A 646 -2.12 23.79 14.37
C LYS A 646 -1.77 23.30 12.97
N ASP A 647 -0.48 23.05 12.73
CA ASP A 647 0.06 22.57 11.45
C ASP A 647 -0.21 23.51 10.25
N ASP A 648 -0.48 24.80 10.51
CA ASP A 648 -0.64 25.81 9.47
C ASP A 648 0.69 26.47 9.14
N PHE A 649 1.42 25.83 8.23
CA PHE A 649 2.73 26.27 7.74
C PHE A 649 2.63 27.28 6.58
N ARG A 650 1.49 27.97 6.41
CA ARG A 650 1.42 29.12 5.50
C ARG A 650 2.25 30.27 6.08
N LEU A 651 2.89 31.04 5.21
CA LEU A 651 3.73 32.18 5.60
C LEU A 651 2.89 33.46 5.63
N LYS A 652 3.08 34.28 6.67
CA LYS A 652 2.51 35.62 6.75
C LYS A 652 3.18 36.56 5.73
N PRO A 653 2.50 37.61 5.26
CA PRO A 653 3.14 38.68 4.51
C PRO A 653 4.36 39.23 5.26
N GLY A 654 5.48 39.43 4.56
CA GLY A 654 6.74 39.89 5.15
C GLY A 654 7.63 38.80 5.74
N SER A 655 7.28 37.52 5.58
CA SER A 655 8.19 36.42 5.93
C SER A 655 9.56 36.58 5.25
N PRO A 656 10.68 36.42 5.99
CA PRO A 656 12.02 36.51 5.39
C PRO A 656 12.31 35.37 4.41
N ALA A 657 11.45 34.33 4.36
CA ALA A 657 11.56 33.25 3.39
C ALA A 657 11.44 33.76 1.95
N PHE A 658 10.59 34.77 1.72
CA PHE A 658 10.36 35.32 0.38
C PHE A 658 11.61 36.02 -0.17
N ASP A 659 12.40 36.69 0.67
CA ASP A 659 13.65 37.34 0.27
C ASP A 659 14.73 36.30 -0.12
N LEU A 660 14.68 35.12 0.49
CA LEU A 660 15.49 33.96 0.12
C LEU A 660 14.91 33.18 -1.07
N GLY A 661 13.87 33.70 -1.73
CA GLY A 661 13.25 33.10 -2.91
C GLY A 661 12.39 31.86 -2.63
N PHE A 662 12.05 31.59 -1.36
CA PHE A 662 11.03 30.59 -1.03
C PHE A 662 9.68 31.02 -1.62
N ARG A 663 8.93 30.07 -2.15
CA ARG A 663 7.57 30.26 -2.67
C ARG A 663 6.58 29.54 -1.79
N GLN A 664 5.50 30.24 -1.41
CA GLN A 664 4.42 29.67 -0.63
C GLN A 664 3.94 28.36 -1.25
N ILE A 665 3.92 27.30 -0.43
CA ILE A 665 3.39 26.00 -0.84
C ILE A 665 1.88 25.99 -0.61
N ASP A 666 1.11 25.64 -1.63
CA ASP A 666 -0.34 25.45 -1.55
C ASP A 666 -0.68 23.96 -1.42
N MET A 667 -1.16 23.55 -0.25
CA MET A 667 -1.56 22.16 0.05
C MET A 667 -3.08 21.92 -0.15
N SER A 668 -3.85 22.89 -0.66
CA SER A 668 -5.31 22.77 -0.82
C SER A 668 -5.76 21.67 -1.79
N LYS A 669 -4.84 21.18 -2.64
CA LYS A 669 -5.07 20.13 -3.64
C LYS A 669 -4.44 18.80 -3.26
N THR A 670 -3.89 18.67 -2.05
CA THR A 670 -3.22 17.46 -1.58
C THR A 670 -4.23 16.40 -1.15
N GLY A 671 -3.95 15.14 -1.46
CA GLY A 671 -4.84 14.01 -1.23
C GLY A 671 -5.85 13.78 -2.36
N PRO A 672 -6.80 12.85 -2.15
CA PRO A 672 -7.82 12.49 -3.13
C PRO A 672 -8.69 13.68 -3.50
N ARG A 673 -8.81 13.93 -4.81
CA ARG A 673 -9.73 14.94 -5.30
C ARG A 673 -11.14 14.40 -5.18
N THR A 674 -12.04 15.17 -4.58
CA THR A 674 -13.47 14.83 -4.57
C THR A 674 -13.97 14.78 -6.01
N THR A 675 -14.32 13.59 -6.51
CA THR A 675 -15.21 13.48 -7.65
C THR A 675 -16.58 13.95 -7.17
N THR A 676 -16.96 15.18 -7.53
CA THR A 676 -18.33 15.66 -7.36
C THR A 676 -19.26 14.66 -8.05
N GLY A 677 -19.90 13.75 -7.29
CA GLY A 677 -20.81 12.79 -7.90
C GLY A 677 -21.23 11.53 -7.13
N VAL A 678 -20.80 11.24 -5.90
CA VAL A 678 -21.51 10.26 -5.05
C VAL A 678 -21.36 10.67 -3.59
N GLN A 679 -22.43 11.19 -3.00
CA GLN A 679 -22.52 11.31 -1.54
C GLN A 679 -22.34 9.91 -0.95
N THR A 680 -21.30 9.76 -0.13
CA THR A 680 -21.17 8.63 0.77
C THR A 680 -22.43 8.55 1.63
N ALA A 681 -23.31 7.60 1.33
CA ALA A 681 -24.29 7.15 2.30
C ALA A 681 -23.48 6.61 3.49
N GLN A 682 -23.58 7.32 4.61
CA GLN A 682 -23.09 6.87 5.90
C GLN A 682 -23.56 5.42 6.13
N ARG A 683 -22.64 4.53 6.48
CA ARG A 683 -22.95 3.26 7.12
C ARG A 683 -22.95 3.45 8.63
#